data_AF-A0A836IQW0-F1
#
_entry.id   AF-A0A836IQW0-F1
#
_cell.length_a   1.000
_cell.length_b   1.000
_cell.length_c   1.000
_cell.angle_alpha   90.00
_cell.angle_beta   90.00
_cell.angle_gamma   90.00
#
_symmetry.space_group_name_H-M   'P 1'
#
loop_
_entity.id
_entity.type
_entity.pdbx_description
1 polymer ?
#
loop_
_entity_poly.entity_id
_entity_poly.type
_entity_poly.pdbx_seq_one_letter_code
_entity_poly.pdbx_strand_id
1 'polypeptide(L)'
;MLRAGRRILAVVTAAAITDAATKLNALLDMTNRTHPVSHGEMKQFLKTVVMPILAGTELDRRGNSAELRHCLGQLARDAAFAAVIVGARPEARFVQTIVTCIKEDHQRMRFISRMSSPQASKIIEYLCKAGVRDTEAYPVLISRLNFTSLSELGRAMFALTESGFHALNMLVLVPLYTGDKWELDFSQRKKSAPTCNVFDAVRVLRALSKSCRVYVEECRRDSKDCMANIPSESLHLLRGNLLRFIFENASVLRGAHWLNVTRALLNFPNEFNELRHLAQGYPAIADEVRSALSVSAGRMDASSSRDAASPCAVNCETVGATAMQRVFQYAEQRAAIPDAGMDSPISASFPFDLSYVDLVKLLPLLDQFSGITSASQSQQRVELVLQVLCANVHHLRLQDLVTALQALRRTRPSTKTATAVETIAQEAGNRLTVSSPEEVLGAVSFRNIAHLAAALAALRVTRCDGFVNFVATGDKIFPFTLTVDTALSFLNALAALRVARPSVCHGALESILGGVLNFYATQLRRGPLLDVFPIYVARMLRGCVLLDYVPPAHILKSLLLGSAEAPLRQSEEVHSAGGVLVFDLSRTLSHFLKQARTTAPERERDLWEVGVLRVVLPLAITCTEDAVRAMESHRQTASSSHTAVSWRSTVEMLTLFIDPQMDGTARSRTAQRLREVLPHVETLLRAAAAATRAHLDQCTRRVHHSDEARQRSRQTPFNAKCNVHFLSALLIFEYAVFRANTRVGRPSSAAAGQLNATVDADEERDRETLSDLKSRYCEFLRTPISELVPDTPMDIVRRIFECPLPDSVTRPTAAPSTVVLLEKRDAVEITTTLPFALSLVIDPGPVNEFFTERCMSIMVGDAEELK
;
A
#
# COMPACT_ATOMS: atom_id res chain seq x y z
N MET A 1 -18.30 63.63 29.00
CA MET A 1 -18.31 62.44 28.11
C MET A 1 -17.42 61.32 28.65
N LEU A 2 -17.79 60.63 29.75
CA LEU A 2 -17.03 59.47 30.28
C LEU A 2 -17.97 58.44 30.96
N ARG A 3 -18.97 57.93 30.22
CA ARG A 3 -19.88 56.86 30.68
C ARG A 3 -20.26 55.86 29.57
N ALA A 4 -19.38 55.61 28.61
CA ALA A 4 -19.52 54.52 27.66
C ALA A 4 -18.27 53.63 27.75
N GLY A 5 -18.42 52.40 28.26
CA GLY A 5 -17.31 51.43 28.29
C GLY A 5 -17.27 50.41 29.44
N ARG A 6 -18.26 50.32 30.34
CA ARG A 6 -18.31 49.18 31.28
C ARG A 6 -18.93 47.97 30.57
N ARG A 7 -18.10 47.13 29.95
CA ARG A 7 -18.45 45.71 29.76
C ARG A 7 -18.90 45.16 31.12
N ILE A 8 -20.01 44.44 31.16
CA ILE A 8 -20.65 43.92 32.37
C ILE A 8 -19.60 43.18 33.22
N LEU A 9 -19.15 43.80 34.32
CA LEU A 9 -18.21 43.18 35.27
C LEU A 9 -19.00 42.21 36.15
N ALA A 10 -18.83 40.91 35.93
CA ALA A 10 -19.40 39.89 36.80
C ALA A 10 -18.41 39.63 37.95
N VAL A 11 -18.71 40.20 39.13
CA VAL A 11 -17.93 40.01 40.35
C VAL A 11 -18.27 38.66 40.97
N VAL A 12 -17.26 37.83 41.23
CA VAL A 12 -17.40 36.52 41.87
C VAL A 12 -17.00 36.61 43.34
N THR A 13 -17.87 36.11 44.22
CA THR A 13 -17.64 36.09 45.68
C THR A 13 -16.82 34.87 46.10
N ALA A 14 -16.07 35.00 47.20
CA ALA A 14 -15.27 33.91 47.74
C ALA A 14 -16.11 32.69 48.12
N ALA A 15 -17.28 32.91 48.74
CA ALA A 15 -18.20 31.85 49.14
C ALA A 15 -18.70 31.03 47.94
N ALA A 16 -19.05 31.69 46.82
CA ALA A 16 -19.52 31.01 45.62
C ALA A 16 -18.44 30.11 45.00
N ILE A 17 -17.19 30.54 45.01
CA ILE A 17 -16.04 29.76 44.49
C ILE A 17 -15.80 28.53 45.36
N THR A 18 -15.73 28.72 46.68
CA THR A 18 -15.47 27.62 47.62
C THR A 18 -16.59 26.58 47.60
N ASP A 19 -17.85 27.02 47.57
CA ASP A 19 -19.01 26.14 47.47
C ASP A 19 -19.01 25.37 46.13
N ALA A 20 -18.80 26.07 45.01
CA ALA A 20 -18.75 25.44 43.69
C ALA A 20 -17.60 24.44 43.55
N ALA A 21 -16.39 24.77 44.04
CA ALA A 21 -15.24 23.87 44.00
C ALA A 21 -15.47 22.62 44.87
N THR A 22 -15.95 22.81 46.09
CA THR A 22 -16.23 21.71 47.04
C THR A 22 -17.31 20.79 46.49
N LYS A 23 -18.42 21.36 46.00
CA LYS A 23 -19.56 20.60 45.48
C LYS A 23 -19.24 19.93 44.15
N LEU A 24 -18.50 20.57 43.24
CA LEU A 24 -18.08 19.94 41.99
C LEU A 24 -17.14 18.77 42.25
N ASN A 25 -16.16 18.93 43.14
CA ASN A 25 -15.27 17.85 43.54
C ASN A 25 -16.06 16.69 44.17
N ALA A 26 -17.02 16.98 45.06
CA ALA A 26 -17.89 15.95 45.65
C ALA A 26 -18.75 15.21 44.61
N LEU A 27 -19.20 15.86 43.54
CA LEU A 27 -19.93 15.23 42.44
C LEU A 27 -19.04 14.37 41.53
N LEU A 28 -17.74 14.67 41.47
CA LEU A 28 -16.75 13.93 40.69
C LEU A 28 -16.05 12.81 41.48
N ASP A 29 -16.20 12.79 42.82
CA ASP A 29 -15.59 11.80 43.71
C ASP A 29 -16.31 10.45 43.62
N MET A 30 -15.63 9.47 43.01
CA MET A 30 -16.07 8.08 42.89
C MET A 30 -15.60 7.20 44.05
N THR A 31 -14.73 7.71 44.92
CA THR A 31 -14.13 6.92 46.02
C THR A 31 -15.15 6.63 47.13
N ASN A 32 -16.13 7.52 47.27
CA ASN A 32 -17.15 7.47 48.31
C ASN A 32 -18.57 7.18 47.77
N ARG A 33 -18.71 6.85 46.48
CA ARG A 33 -20.01 6.61 45.82
C ARG A 33 -20.05 5.22 45.16
N THR A 34 -21.18 4.52 45.29
CA THR A 34 -21.43 3.23 44.63
C THR A 34 -21.75 3.37 43.14
N HIS A 35 -22.32 4.51 42.72
CA HIS A 35 -22.65 4.80 41.33
C HIS A 35 -22.25 6.24 40.94
N PRO A 36 -21.87 6.46 39.67
CA PRO A 36 -21.57 7.81 39.17
C PRO A 36 -22.81 8.69 39.19
N VAL A 37 -22.61 10.00 39.36
CA VAL A 37 -23.68 11.01 39.29
C VAL A 37 -24.34 10.99 37.91
N SER A 38 -25.66 11.19 37.87
CA SER A 38 -26.38 11.26 36.60
C SER A 38 -25.85 12.39 35.72
N HIS A 39 -25.69 12.14 34.42
CA HIS A 39 -25.17 13.16 33.48
C HIS A 39 -26.05 14.43 33.46
N GLY A 40 -27.36 14.29 33.72
CA GLY A 40 -28.29 15.43 33.79
C GLY A 40 -28.01 16.36 34.97
N GLU A 41 -27.81 15.79 36.16
CA GLU A 41 -27.49 16.54 37.38
C GLU A 41 -26.14 17.26 37.26
N MET A 42 -25.11 16.57 36.74
CA MET A 42 -23.80 17.17 36.48
C MET A 42 -23.91 18.32 35.48
N LYS A 43 -24.61 18.12 34.34
CA LYS A 43 -24.81 19.16 33.33
C LYS A 43 -25.56 20.38 33.88
N GLN A 44 -26.58 20.16 34.71
CA GLN A 44 -27.32 21.25 35.34
C GLN A 44 -26.43 22.05 36.28
N PHE A 45 -25.70 21.40 37.19
CA PHE A 45 -24.81 22.07 38.13
C PHE A 45 -23.69 22.85 37.43
N LEU A 46 -23.08 22.25 36.40
CA LEU A 46 -22.09 22.94 35.57
C LEU A 46 -22.67 24.20 34.91
N LYS A 47 -23.89 24.12 34.38
CA LYS A 47 -24.55 25.24 33.69
C LYS A 47 -24.99 26.36 34.64
N THR A 48 -25.54 26.02 35.81
CA THR A 48 -26.17 27.01 36.71
C THR A 48 -25.21 27.61 37.74
N VAL A 49 -24.13 26.90 38.10
CA VAL A 49 -23.22 27.33 39.19
C VAL A 49 -21.80 27.55 38.68
N VAL A 50 -21.22 26.56 38.00
CA VAL A 50 -19.80 26.61 37.61
C VAL A 50 -19.55 27.57 36.45
N MET A 51 -20.37 27.54 35.40
CA MET A 51 -20.25 28.43 34.23
C MET A 51 -20.30 29.92 34.59
N PRO A 52 -21.25 30.42 35.40
CA PRO A 52 -21.26 31.82 35.82
C PRO A 52 -19.98 32.25 36.54
N ILE A 53 -19.42 31.38 37.38
CA ILE A 53 -18.16 31.65 38.11
C ILE A 53 -16.98 31.75 37.12
N LEU A 54 -16.86 30.78 36.20
CA LEU A 54 -15.81 30.79 35.18
C LEU A 54 -15.99 31.88 34.12
N ALA A 55 -17.20 32.45 33.98
CA ALA A 55 -17.47 33.63 33.15
C ALA A 55 -17.20 34.96 33.89
N GLY A 56 -16.92 34.91 35.20
CA GLY A 56 -16.62 36.07 36.04
C GLY A 56 -15.35 36.83 35.61
N THR A 57 -15.36 38.15 35.77
CA THR A 57 -14.25 39.01 35.34
C THR A 57 -13.43 39.56 36.49
N GLU A 58 -14.01 39.68 37.69
CA GLU A 58 -13.33 40.22 38.88
C GLU A 58 -13.63 39.40 40.14
N LEU A 59 -12.68 39.38 41.07
CA LEU A 59 -12.86 38.81 42.41
C LEU A 59 -13.26 39.91 43.40
N ASP A 60 -14.15 39.58 44.33
CA ASP A 60 -14.49 40.48 45.43
C ASP A 60 -13.22 40.87 46.25
N ARG A 61 -13.04 42.17 46.47
CA ARG A 61 -11.89 42.77 47.17
C ARG A 61 -11.75 42.26 48.60
N ARG A 62 -12.86 41.85 49.24
CA ARG A 62 -12.87 41.33 50.62
C ARG A 62 -12.38 39.87 50.73
N GLY A 63 -12.14 39.18 49.61
CA GLY A 63 -11.75 37.76 49.58
C GLY A 63 -10.55 37.42 48.69
N ASN A 64 -9.80 38.41 48.20
CA ASN A 64 -8.69 38.20 47.26
C ASN A 64 -7.44 37.61 47.94
N SER A 65 -7.48 36.31 48.27
CA SER A 65 -6.38 35.55 48.88
C SER A 65 -5.70 34.58 47.91
N ALA A 66 -4.51 34.11 48.26
CA ALA A 66 -3.81 33.06 47.51
C ALA A 66 -4.61 31.73 47.53
N GLU A 67 -5.27 31.44 48.64
CA GLU A 67 -6.13 30.26 48.83
C GLU A 67 -7.34 30.28 47.90
N LEU A 68 -8.01 31.43 47.75
CA LEU A 68 -9.15 31.56 46.84
C LEU A 68 -8.73 31.34 45.38
N ARG A 69 -7.57 31.88 44.97
CA ARG A 69 -7.02 31.65 43.63
C ARG A 69 -6.63 30.19 43.42
N HIS A 70 -6.16 29.50 44.45
CA HIS A 70 -5.93 28.06 44.40
C HIS A 70 -7.25 27.30 44.18
N CYS A 71 -8.33 27.65 44.89
CA CYS A 71 -9.66 27.07 44.72
C CYS A 71 -10.22 27.32 43.31
N LEU A 72 -10.02 28.51 42.73
CA LEU A 72 -10.36 28.76 41.32
C LEU A 72 -9.59 27.84 40.37
N GLY A 73 -8.31 27.61 40.63
CA GLY A 73 -7.51 26.64 39.87
C GLY A 73 -8.03 25.20 40.00
N GLN A 74 -8.52 24.81 41.18
CA GLN A 74 -9.18 23.52 41.38
C GLN A 74 -10.50 23.45 40.61
N LEU A 75 -11.32 24.51 40.69
CA LEU A 75 -12.60 24.59 39.99
C LEU A 75 -12.43 24.51 38.47
N ALA A 76 -11.44 25.20 37.90
CA ALA A 76 -11.13 25.13 36.47
C ALA A 76 -10.69 23.71 36.05
N ARG A 77 -9.85 23.05 36.86
CA ARG A 77 -9.44 21.65 36.66
C ARG A 77 -10.63 20.70 36.68
N ASP A 78 -11.48 20.83 37.68
CA ASP A 78 -12.61 19.93 37.88
C ASP A 78 -13.69 20.16 36.82
N ALA A 79 -13.87 21.42 36.37
CA ALA A 79 -14.72 21.75 35.24
C ALA A 79 -14.21 21.15 33.93
N ALA A 80 -12.89 21.20 33.67
CA ALA A 80 -12.29 20.57 32.50
C ALA A 80 -12.45 19.04 32.55
N PHE A 81 -12.28 18.42 33.72
CA PHE A 81 -12.52 16.98 33.88
C PHE A 81 -14.00 16.62 33.65
N ALA A 82 -14.92 17.42 34.19
CA ALA A 82 -16.35 17.23 34.01
C ALA A 82 -16.76 17.34 32.54
N ALA A 83 -16.12 18.21 31.74
CA ALA A 83 -16.34 18.32 30.30
C ALA A 83 -16.06 17.00 29.56
N VAL A 84 -15.01 16.28 29.96
CA VAL A 84 -14.66 14.95 29.43
C VAL A 84 -15.73 13.93 29.81
N ILE A 85 -16.14 13.89 31.08
CA ILE A 85 -17.13 12.91 31.57
C ILE A 85 -18.49 13.08 30.87
N VAL A 86 -18.97 14.31 30.72
CA VAL A 86 -20.29 14.58 30.12
C VAL A 86 -20.30 14.47 28.58
N GLY A 87 -19.15 14.18 27.96
CA GLY A 87 -18.99 14.12 26.51
C GLY A 87 -19.30 15.45 25.82
N ALA A 88 -18.84 16.57 26.40
CA ALA A 88 -19.10 17.89 25.83
C ALA A 88 -18.42 18.05 24.47
N ARG A 89 -19.12 18.66 23.49
CA ARG A 89 -18.48 19.04 22.22
C ARG A 89 -17.44 20.15 22.48
N PRO A 90 -16.30 20.17 21.77
CA PRO A 90 -15.26 21.19 21.96
C PRO A 90 -15.76 22.63 21.74
N GLU A 91 -16.74 22.81 20.85
CA GLU A 91 -17.35 24.10 20.51
C GLU A 91 -18.49 24.48 21.47
N ALA A 92 -18.83 23.62 22.43
CA ALA A 92 -19.89 23.90 23.38
C ALA A 92 -19.54 25.12 24.24
N ARG A 93 -20.54 25.98 24.48
CA ARG A 93 -20.39 27.20 25.28
C ARG A 93 -19.72 26.96 26.64
N PHE A 94 -19.98 25.81 27.27
CA PHE A 94 -19.34 25.42 28.52
C PHE A 94 -17.81 25.29 28.37
N VAL A 95 -17.35 24.53 27.38
CA VAL A 95 -15.92 24.31 27.10
C VAL A 95 -15.26 25.63 26.71
N GLN A 96 -15.92 26.42 25.86
CA GLN A 96 -15.45 27.76 25.48
C GLN A 96 -15.31 28.69 26.69
N THR A 97 -16.23 28.64 27.66
CA THR A 97 -16.13 29.44 28.88
C THR A 97 -14.88 29.08 29.70
N ILE A 98 -14.53 27.79 29.78
CA ILE A 98 -13.29 27.34 30.44
C ILE A 98 -12.06 27.87 29.69
N VAL A 99 -12.04 27.72 28.36
CA VAL A 99 -10.93 28.17 27.51
C VAL A 99 -10.72 29.69 27.63
N THR A 100 -11.79 30.49 27.50
CA THR A 100 -11.74 31.95 27.66
C THR A 100 -11.31 32.34 29.08
N CYS A 101 -11.76 31.61 30.11
CA CYS A 101 -11.32 31.84 31.49
C CYS A 101 -9.81 31.67 31.66
N ILE A 102 -9.21 30.72 30.94
CA ILE A 102 -7.76 30.46 30.99
C ILE A 102 -6.99 31.48 30.14
N LYS A 103 -7.42 31.66 28.90
CA LYS A 103 -6.78 32.55 27.91
C LYS A 103 -6.74 34.01 28.36
N GLU A 104 -7.81 34.49 28.98
CA GLU A 104 -7.96 35.90 29.37
C GLU A 104 -7.70 36.16 30.86
N ASP A 105 -7.13 35.19 31.59
CA ASP A 105 -6.96 35.31 33.06
C ASP A 105 -6.13 36.53 33.48
N HIS A 106 -5.17 36.98 32.65
CA HIS A 106 -4.35 38.17 32.92
C HIS A 106 -5.17 39.45 33.03
N GLN A 107 -6.29 39.52 32.30
CA GLN A 107 -7.24 40.64 32.30
C GLN A 107 -8.44 40.39 33.24
N ARG A 108 -8.53 39.21 33.85
CA ARG A 108 -9.68 38.76 34.66
C ARG A 108 -9.27 38.47 36.11
N MET A 109 -9.57 37.27 36.61
CA MET A 109 -9.43 36.89 38.02
C MET A 109 -7.97 36.65 38.47
N ARG A 110 -7.03 36.52 37.53
CA ARG A 110 -5.58 36.37 37.74
C ARG A 110 -5.21 35.17 38.63
N PHE A 111 -5.90 34.05 38.49
CA PHE A 111 -5.69 32.86 39.33
C PHE A 111 -4.59 31.93 38.81
N ILE A 112 -4.24 31.95 37.52
CA ILE A 112 -3.26 31.02 36.94
C ILE A 112 -1.88 31.18 37.57
N SER A 113 -1.48 32.41 37.90
CA SER A 113 -0.21 32.70 38.59
C SER A 113 -0.03 31.97 39.93
N ARG A 114 -1.14 31.52 40.56
CA ARG A 114 -1.16 30.78 41.83
C ARG A 114 -1.54 29.31 41.65
N MET A 115 -1.75 28.86 40.42
CA MET A 115 -2.01 27.47 40.10
C MET A 115 -0.74 26.63 40.29
N SER A 116 -0.92 25.42 40.84
CA SER A 116 0.14 24.41 40.96
C SER A 116 0.34 23.66 39.64
N SER A 117 1.56 23.19 39.40
CA SER A 117 1.90 22.35 38.23
C SER A 117 0.99 21.10 38.06
N PRO A 118 0.63 20.35 39.13
CA PRO A 118 -0.32 19.25 38.99
C PRO A 118 -1.72 19.66 38.53
N GLN A 119 -2.19 20.86 38.88
CA GLN A 119 -3.46 21.40 38.37
C GLN A 119 -3.33 21.76 36.89
N ALA A 120 -2.27 22.49 36.52
CA ALA A 120 -2.04 22.93 35.14
C ALA A 120 -1.90 21.74 34.17
N SER A 121 -1.06 20.75 34.51
CA SER A 121 -0.86 19.54 33.69
C SER A 121 -2.14 18.72 33.51
N LYS A 122 -3.02 18.65 34.52
CA LYS A 122 -4.33 18.00 34.42
C LYS A 122 -5.30 18.79 33.55
N ILE A 123 -5.33 20.11 33.65
CA ILE A 123 -6.16 20.95 32.78
C ILE A 123 -5.74 20.76 31.31
N ILE A 124 -4.43 20.78 31.02
CA ILE A 124 -3.90 20.49 29.67
C ILE A 124 -4.41 19.13 29.18
N GLU A 125 -4.27 18.07 29.99
CA GLU A 125 -4.74 16.73 29.66
C GLU A 125 -6.25 16.69 29.36
N TYR A 126 -7.07 17.32 30.19
CA TYR A 126 -8.53 17.29 30.03
C TYR A 126 -9.02 18.12 28.85
N LEU A 127 -8.43 19.29 28.58
CA LEU A 127 -8.77 20.09 27.40
C LEU A 127 -8.40 19.37 26.10
N CYS A 128 -7.24 18.72 26.07
CA CYS A 128 -6.83 17.84 24.97
C CYS A 128 -7.83 16.68 24.77
N LYS A 129 -8.20 15.97 25.85
CA LYS A 129 -9.20 14.88 25.81
C LYS A 129 -10.59 15.34 25.40
N ALA A 130 -10.97 16.56 25.76
CA ALA A 130 -12.23 17.19 25.34
C ALA A 130 -12.19 17.69 23.88
N GLY A 131 -11.05 17.57 23.18
CA GLY A 131 -10.89 17.92 21.77
C GLY A 131 -10.70 19.41 21.48
N VAL A 132 -10.30 20.21 22.48
CA VAL A 132 -10.12 21.66 22.32
C VAL A 132 -8.96 21.98 21.38
N ARG A 133 -9.26 22.68 20.28
CA ARG A 133 -8.30 23.08 19.23
C ARG A 133 -7.68 24.46 19.39
N ASP A 134 -8.22 25.31 20.27
CA ASP A 134 -7.68 26.64 20.54
C ASP A 134 -6.30 26.54 21.21
N THR A 135 -5.24 26.91 20.49
CA THR A 135 -3.86 26.77 20.94
C THR A 135 -3.45 27.83 21.97
N GLU A 136 -4.18 28.93 22.11
CA GLU A 136 -3.77 30.07 22.93
C GLU A 136 -3.91 29.83 24.44
N ALA A 137 -4.79 28.91 24.86
CA ALA A 137 -4.95 28.58 26.28
C ALA A 137 -3.79 27.75 26.84
N TYR A 138 -3.11 26.96 26.01
CA TYR A 138 -2.08 26.02 26.48
C TYR A 138 -0.77 26.69 26.92
N PRO A 139 -0.19 27.70 26.22
CA PRO A 139 1.01 28.38 26.68
C PRO A 139 0.91 28.94 28.10
N VAL A 140 -0.25 29.51 28.44
CA VAL A 140 -0.51 30.07 29.77
C VAL A 140 -0.46 28.97 30.84
N LEU A 141 -1.01 27.79 30.56
CA LEU A 141 -0.94 26.62 31.45
C LEU A 141 0.46 26.00 31.50
N ILE A 142 1.15 25.91 30.35
CA ILE A 142 2.51 25.37 30.24
C ILE A 142 3.48 26.17 31.11
N SER A 143 3.31 27.50 31.19
CA SER A 143 4.12 28.37 32.06
C SER A 143 4.08 28.03 33.56
N ARG A 144 3.12 27.18 33.98
CA ARG A 144 2.95 26.73 35.37
C ARG A 144 3.53 25.35 35.64
N LEU A 145 4.04 24.67 34.62
CA LEU A 145 4.63 23.34 34.77
C LEU A 145 5.94 23.44 35.54
N ASN A 146 6.12 22.54 36.50
CA ASN A 146 7.36 22.35 37.22
C ASN A 146 8.16 21.25 36.53
N PHE A 147 9.27 21.63 35.90
CA PHE A 147 10.13 20.73 35.11
C PHE A 147 10.92 19.74 35.99
N THR A 148 11.00 19.95 37.30
CA THR A 148 11.50 18.94 38.26
C THR A 148 10.54 17.75 38.44
N SER A 149 9.25 17.89 38.09
CA SER A 149 8.25 16.83 38.17
C SER A 149 8.02 16.17 36.81
N LEU A 150 8.79 15.12 36.51
CA LEU A 150 8.69 14.36 35.26
C LEU A 150 7.28 13.80 35.00
N SER A 151 6.55 13.43 36.05
CA SER A 151 5.18 12.92 35.93
C SER A 151 4.19 13.97 35.39
N GLU A 152 4.38 15.25 35.76
CA GLU A 152 3.54 16.38 35.34
C GLU A 152 3.94 16.86 33.94
N LEU A 153 5.25 16.94 33.70
CA LEU A 153 5.81 17.24 32.37
C LEU A 153 5.36 16.19 31.35
N GLY A 154 5.49 14.90 31.68
CA GLY A 154 5.06 13.78 30.86
C GLY A 154 3.56 13.84 30.57
N ARG A 155 2.72 14.09 31.58
CA ARG A 155 1.27 14.24 31.39
C ARG A 155 0.93 15.31 30.34
N ALA A 156 1.53 16.50 30.46
CA ALA A 156 1.27 17.59 29.52
C ALA A 156 1.79 17.27 28.11
N MET A 157 3.05 16.82 27.99
CA MET A 157 3.66 16.53 26.69
C MET A 157 2.94 15.43 25.93
N PHE A 158 2.50 14.35 26.60
CA PHE A 158 1.72 13.30 25.95
C PHE A 158 0.37 13.79 25.48
N ALA A 159 -0.37 14.51 26.33
CA ALA A 159 -1.69 15.01 25.96
C ALA A 159 -1.63 15.92 24.72
N LEU A 160 -0.63 16.80 24.65
CA LEU A 160 -0.37 17.63 23.48
C LEU A 160 0.01 16.79 22.25
N THR A 161 0.90 15.81 22.43
CA THR A 161 1.37 14.91 21.35
C THR A 161 0.25 14.03 20.78
N GLU A 162 -0.66 13.53 21.61
CA GLU A 162 -1.79 12.70 21.18
C GLU A 162 -2.85 13.53 20.45
N SER A 163 -2.98 14.80 20.82
CA SER A 163 -3.91 15.73 20.18
C SER A 163 -3.36 16.40 18.92
N GLY A 164 -2.09 16.15 18.58
CA GLY A 164 -1.42 16.70 17.39
C GLY A 164 -0.79 18.08 17.57
N PHE A 165 -0.68 18.59 18.80
CA PHE A 165 -0.06 19.88 19.09
C PHE A 165 1.48 19.78 19.24
N HIS A 166 2.13 19.26 18.20
CA HIS A 166 3.58 19.05 18.20
C HIS A 166 4.37 20.36 18.29
N ALA A 167 3.91 21.43 17.63
CA ALA A 167 4.50 22.75 17.71
C ALA A 167 4.47 23.35 19.13
N LEU A 168 3.42 23.11 19.94
CA LEU A 168 3.39 23.59 21.33
C LEU A 168 4.44 22.91 22.19
N ASN A 169 4.67 21.60 21.99
CA ASN A 169 5.76 20.90 22.66
C ASN A 169 7.11 21.49 22.25
N MET A 170 7.32 21.72 20.95
CA MET A 170 8.63 22.14 20.43
C MET A 170 8.97 23.61 20.65
N LEU A 171 8.00 24.52 20.48
CA LEU A 171 8.24 25.97 20.50
C LEU A 171 7.92 26.64 21.83
N VAL A 172 7.16 25.98 22.71
CA VAL A 172 6.72 26.57 23.99
C VAL A 172 7.26 25.78 25.15
N LEU A 173 7.02 24.47 25.20
CA LEU A 173 7.39 23.65 26.36
C LEU A 173 8.89 23.37 26.42
N VAL A 174 9.52 22.95 25.31
CA VAL A 174 10.96 22.65 25.26
C VAL A 174 11.84 23.86 25.64
N PRO A 175 11.63 25.08 25.12
CA PRO A 175 12.41 26.26 25.51
C PRO A 175 12.37 26.64 26.98
N LEU A 176 11.30 26.28 27.69
CA LEU A 176 11.13 26.60 29.12
C LEU A 176 11.97 25.71 30.03
N TYR A 177 12.56 24.63 29.51
CA TYR A 177 13.45 23.79 30.28
C TYR A 177 14.82 24.45 30.48
N THR A 178 15.18 24.72 31.74
CA THR A 178 16.41 25.43 32.13
C THR A 178 17.53 24.52 32.63
N GLY A 179 17.44 23.19 32.42
CA GLY A 179 18.48 22.24 32.81
C GLY A 179 18.29 21.57 34.17
N ASP A 180 17.05 21.47 34.67
CA ASP A 180 16.74 20.79 35.94
C ASP A 180 17.23 19.33 35.96
N LYS A 181 17.80 18.91 37.08
CA LYS A 181 18.24 17.53 37.29
C LYS A 181 17.22 16.76 38.12
N TRP A 182 17.14 15.46 37.91
CA TRP A 182 16.23 14.57 38.62
C TRP A 182 17.02 13.56 39.44
N GLU A 183 16.52 13.27 40.63
CA GLU A 183 17.00 12.19 41.49
C GLU A 183 15.98 11.05 41.47
N LEU A 184 16.43 9.82 41.67
CA LEU A 184 15.55 8.65 41.64
C LEU A 184 14.54 8.70 42.78
N ASP A 185 13.25 8.69 42.45
CA ASP A 185 12.16 8.70 43.44
C ASP A 185 11.12 7.62 43.11
N PHE A 186 10.65 6.95 44.16
CA PHE A 186 9.61 5.92 44.10
C PHE A 186 8.34 6.44 44.75
N SER A 187 7.33 6.69 43.92
CA SER A 187 6.02 7.08 44.44
C SER A 187 5.29 5.87 45.03
N GLN A 188 5.18 5.84 46.36
CA GLN A 188 4.36 4.84 47.07
C GLN A 188 2.89 5.25 47.02
N ARG A 189 2.12 4.74 46.05
CA ARG A 189 0.65 4.76 46.14
C ARG A 189 0.16 3.45 46.73
N LYS A 190 -0.65 3.54 47.80
CA LYS A 190 -1.03 2.45 48.74
C LYS A 190 -1.65 1.16 48.15
N LYS A 191 -1.84 1.00 46.83
CA LYS A 191 -2.47 -0.20 46.23
C LYS A 191 -1.98 -0.58 44.81
N SER A 192 -0.93 0.06 44.27
CA SER A 192 -0.40 -0.28 42.93
C SER A 192 1.11 -0.50 42.97
N ALA A 193 1.66 -1.23 41.99
CA ALA A 193 3.10 -1.37 41.81
C ALA A 193 3.80 -0.01 41.91
N PRO A 194 4.99 0.07 42.55
CA PRO A 194 5.68 1.34 42.76
C PRO A 194 6.01 1.99 41.40
N THR A 195 5.50 3.20 41.19
CA THR A 195 5.82 3.99 39.98
C THR A 195 7.04 4.85 40.25
N CYS A 196 8.06 4.71 39.41
CA CYS A 196 9.33 5.43 39.52
C CYS A 196 9.39 6.57 38.50
N ASN A 197 9.93 7.72 38.91
CA ASN A 197 10.05 8.90 38.04
C ASN A 197 10.96 8.68 36.81
N VAL A 198 11.88 7.72 36.83
CA VAL A 198 12.66 7.32 35.64
C VAL A 198 11.78 6.74 34.52
N PHE A 199 10.64 6.12 34.85
CA PHE A 199 9.68 5.66 33.84
C PHE A 199 8.99 6.84 33.16
N ASP A 200 8.73 7.90 33.91
CA ASP A 200 8.21 9.16 33.36
C ASP A 200 9.26 9.86 32.49
N ALA A 201 10.56 9.76 32.79
CA ALA A 201 11.62 10.24 31.88
C ALA A 201 11.58 9.53 30.51
N VAL A 202 11.45 8.20 30.50
CA VAL A 202 11.29 7.43 29.25
C VAL A 202 10.05 7.86 28.48
N ARG A 203 8.95 8.11 29.19
CA ARG A 203 7.73 8.66 28.60
C ARG A 203 8.03 10.03 27.96
N VAL A 204 8.57 10.99 28.70
CA VAL A 204 8.91 12.34 28.20
C VAL A 204 9.77 12.25 26.94
N LEU A 205 10.81 11.40 26.94
CA LEU A 205 11.68 11.18 25.79
C LEU A 205 10.92 10.72 24.53
N ARG A 206 9.92 9.84 24.68
CA ARG A 206 9.07 9.40 23.54
C ARG A 206 8.20 10.53 23.00
N ALA A 207 7.59 11.32 23.88
CA ALA A 207 6.77 12.46 23.49
C ALA A 207 7.61 13.53 22.77
N LEU A 208 8.82 13.78 23.28
CA LEU A 208 9.81 14.66 22.68
C LEU A 208 10.24 14.19 21.29
N SER A 209 10.64 12.92 21.16
CA SER A 209 11.01 12.30 19.88
C SER A 209 9.88 12.42 18.84
N LYS A 210 8.66 12.04 19.21
CA LYS A 210 7.50 12.11 18.30
C LYS A 210 7.19 13.56 17.88
N SER A 211 7.18 14.49 18.84
CA SER A 211 6.86 15.90 18.53
C SER A 211 7.95 16.56 17.70
N CYS A 212 9.23 16.29 17.99
CA CYS A 212 10.35 16.78 17.21
C CYS A 212 10.29 16.26 15.77
N ARG A 213 10.07 14.95 15.57
CA ARG A 213 9.96 14.36 14.24
C ARG A 213 8.84 14.97 13.41
N VAL A 214 7.63 15.03 13.96
CA VAL A 214 6.46 15.55 13.22
C VAL A 214 6.65 17.04 12.91
N TYR A 215 7.12 17.83 13.88
CA TYR A 215 7.34 19.25 13.68
C TYR A 215 8.45 19.54 12.65
N VAL A 216 9.55 18.77 12.65
CA VAL A 216 10.59 18.87 11.61
C VAL A 216 10.04 18.51 10.23
N GLU A 217 9.20 17.47 10.12
CA GLU A 217 8.54 17.13 8.86
C GLU A 217 7.60 18.23 8.37
N GLU A 218 6.89 18.92 9.27
CA GLU A 218 6.10 20.12 8.96
C GLU A 218 6.99 21.26 8.44
N CYS A 219 8.07 21.59 9.16
CA CYS A 219 9.04 22.61 8.72
C CYS A 219 9.63 22.31 7.34
N ARG A 220 9.97 21.03 7.05
CA ARG A 220 10.49 20.62 5.73
C ARG A 220 9.49 20.84 4.59
N ARG A 221 8.18 20.79 4.88
CA ARG A 221 7.12 21.05 3.89
C ARG A 221 6.87 22.54 3.67
N ASP A 222 6.95 23.35 4.73
CA ASP A 222 6.51 24.75 4.71
C ASP A 222 7.60 25.75 4.24
N SER A 223 8.89 25.41 4.29
CA SER A 223 10.07 26.02 3.61
C SER A 223 11.35 25.81 4.43
N LYS A 224 12.55 25.92 3.83
CA LYS A 224 13.84 25.70 4.52
C LYS A 224 14.09 26.65 5.70
N ASP A 225 13.59 27.89 5.64
CA ASP A 225 13.80 28.91 6.68
C ASP A 225 13.05 28.60 7.99
N CYS A 226 12.03 27.74 7.94
CA CYS A 226 11.26 27.32 9.12
C CYS A 226 12.08 26.48 10.11
N MET A 227 13.15 25.81 9.64
CA MET A 227 14.03 24.99 10.50
C MET A 227 14.84 25.82 11.51
N ALA A 228 15.11 27.10 11.23
CA ALA A 228 15.84 27.99 12.14
C ALA A 228 15.07 28.31 13.42
N ASN A 229 13.75 28.11 13.42
CA ASN A 229 12.88 28.40 14.57
C ASN A 229 12.87 27.27 15.63
N ILE A 230 13.54 26.15 15.36
CA ILE A 230 13.60 25.04 16.32
C ILE A 230 14.61 25.39 17.42
N PRO A 231 14.23 25.32 18.71
CA PRO A 231 15.12 25.62 19.83
C PRO A 231 16.10 24.47 20.06
N SER A 232 17.13 24.38 19.21
CA SER A 232 18.11 23.29 19.19
C SER A 232 18.79 23.08 20.54
N GLU A 233 19.29 24.14 21.17
CA GLU A 233 20.01 24.08 22.45
C GLU A 233 19.12 23.53 23.57
N SER A 234 17.90 24.05 23.74
CA SER A 234 16.96 23.57 24.76
C SER A 234 16.52 22.13 24.50
N LEU A 235 16.33 21.76 23.22
CA LEU A 235 16.04 20.39 22.82
C LEU A 235 17.20 19.44 23.18
N HIS A 236 18.43 19.82 22.85
CA HIS A 236 19.62 19.04 23.15
C HIS A 236 19.84 18.90 24.66
N LEU A 237 19.62 19.98 25.42
CA LEU A 237 19.74 20.00 26.88
C LEU A 237 18.71 19.07 27.54
N LEU A 238 17.42 19.19 27.18
CA LEU A 238 16.35 18.34 27.71
C LEU A 238 16.60 16.88 27.37
N ARG A 239 16.88 16.57 26.10
CA ARG A 239 17.16 15.20 25.67
C ARG A 239 18.40 14.63 26.36
N GLY A 240 19.48 15.40 26.47
CA GLY A 240 20.72 14.99 27.12
C GLY A 240 20.49 14.65 28.60
N ASN A 241 19.79 15.51 29.34
CA ASN A 241 19.51 15.27 30.75
C ASN A 241 18.53 14.10 30.98
N LEU A 242 17.53 13.92 30.11
CA LEU A 242 16.65 12.75 30.16
C LEU A 242 17.44 11.46 29.95
N LEU A 243 18.29 11.41 28.92
CA LEU A 243 19.11 10.23 28.63
C LEU A 243 20.10 9.97 29.76
N ARG A 244 20.78 10.99 30.27
CA ARG A 244 21.64 10.87 31.45
C ARG A 244 20.89 10.23 32.62
N PHE A 245 19.74 10.77 33.00
CA PHE A 245 18.96 10.25 34.13
C PHE A 245 18.49 8.81 33.90
N ILE A 246 18.10 8.46 32.67
CA ILE A 246 17.71 7.09 32.29
C ILE A 246 18.88 6.12 32.43
N PHE A 247 20.07 6.49 31.93
CA PHE A 247 21.25 5.62 31.93
C PHE A 247 21.90 5.50 33.31
N GLU A 248 21.98 6.59 34.09
CA GLU A 248 22.44 6.57 35.49
C GLU A 248 21.58 5.63 36.36
N ASN A 249 20.29 5.48 36.03
CA ASN A 249 19.33 4.66 36.78
C ASN A 249 18.92 3.38 36.04
N ALA A 250 19.82 2.85 35.21
CA ALA A 250 19.57 1.68 34.37
C ALA A 250 19.07 0.43 35.11
N SER A 251 19.46 0.25 36.38
CA SER A 251 19.11 -0.92 37.20
C SER A 251 17.62 -1.04 37.53
N VAL A 252 16.88 0.07 37.49
CA VAL A 252 15.43 0.11 37.77
C VAL A 252 14.60 -0.14 36.51
N LEU A 253 15.20 0.06 35.34
CA LEU A 253 14.53 -0.08 34.06
C LEU A 253 14.32 -1.55 33.70
N ARG A 254 13.27 -1.79 32.91
CA ARG A 254 12.83 -3.09 32.41
C ARG A 254 12.95 -3.10 30.88
N GLY A 255 12.94 -4.26 30.25
CA GLY A 255 13.10 -4.38 28.79
C GLY A 255 12.16 -3.46 27.99
N ALA A 256 10.90 -3.29 28.44
CA ALA A 256 9.92 -2.44 27.74
C ALA A 256 10.30 -0.94 27.77
N HIS A 257 11.00 -0.52 28.83
CA HIS A 257 11.54 0.83 28.93
C HIS A 257 12.70 1.02 27.95
N TRP A 258 13.62 0.07 27.88
CA TRP A 258 14.75 0.09 26.93
C TRP A 258 14.29 0.08 25.47
N LEU A 259 13.31 -0.75 25.12
CA LEU A 259 12.68 -0.74 23.80
C LEU A 259 12.13 0.65 23.44
N ASN A 260 11.48 1.31 24.40
CA ASN A 260 10.94 2.64 24.20
C ASN A 260 12.02 3.71 24.02
N VAL A 261 13.14 3.61 24.75
CA VAL A 261 14.32 4.47 24.57
C VAL A 261 14.91 4.27 23.18
N THR A 262 15.17 3.02 22.78
CA THR A 262 15.68 2.68 21.45
C THR A 262 14.80 3.24 20.33
N ARG A 263 13.47 3.05 20.42
CA ARG A 263 12.54 3.58 19.44
C ARG A 263 12.52 5.10 19.40
N ALA A 264 12.58 5.76 20.55
CA ALA A 264 12.60 7.21 20.62
C ALA A 264 13.86 7.76 19.94
N LEU A 265 15.03 7.17 20.22
CA LEU A 265 16.32 7.57 19.65
C LEU A 265 16.41 7.34 18.15
N LEU A 266 15.97 6.18 17.67
CA LEU A 266 15.97 5.85 16.23
C LEU A 266 15.13 6.81 15.38
N ASN A 267 14.03 7.34 15.95
CA ASN A 267 13.10 8.20 15.25
C ASN A 267 13.42 9.70 15.38
N PHE A 268 14.51 10.09 16.05
CA PHE A 268 14.91 11.49 16.07
C PHE A 268 15.40 11.94 14.68
N PRO A 269 15.07 13.17 14.24
CA PRO A 269 15.56 13.70 12.98
C PRO A 269 17.09 13.76 12.92
N ASN A 270 17.64 13.50 11.72
CA ASN A 270 19.08 13.48 11.47
C ASN A 270 19.78 14.78 11.85
N GLU A 271 19.10 15.92 11.68
CA GLU A 271 19.56 17.27 12.04
C GLU A 271 19.90 17.39 13.53
N PHE A 272 19.26 16.56 14.37
CA PHE A 272 19.48 16.55 15.81
C PHE A 272 20.12 15.23 16.26
N ASN A 273 20.74 14.43 15.39
CA ASN A 273 21.24 13.10 15.77
C ASN A 273 22.37 13.16 16.81
N GLU A 274 23.19 14.20 16.79
CA GLU A 274 24.36 14.31 17.68
C GLU A 274 23.97 14.49 19.16
N LEU A 275 24.70 13.80 20.06
CA LEU A 275 24.48 13.83 21.51
C LEU A 275 25.68 14.43 22.25
N ARG A 276 26.26 15.53 21.73
CA ARG A 276 27.45 16.19 22.29
C ARG A 276 27.27 16.59 23.77
N HIS A 277 26.13 17.19 24.13
CA HIS A 277 25.85 17.60 25.51
C HIS A 277 25.72 16.41 26.48
N LEU A 278 25.21 15.26 26.00
CA LEU A 278 25.17 14.03 26.81
C LEU A 278 26.58 13.53 27.08
N ALA A 279 27.43 13.46 26.05
CA ALA A 279 28.82 13.01 26.21
C ALA A 279 29.64 13.93 27.13
N GLN A 280 29.41 15.24 27.08
CA GLN A 280 30.05 16.20 27.98
C GLN A 280 29.52 16.09 29.42
N GLY A 281 28.21 15.96 29.59
CA GLY A 281 27.56 15.93 30.90
C GLY A 281 27.60 14.57 31.62
N TYR A 282 27.77 13.48 30.88
CA TYR A 282 27.86 12.10 31.38
C TYR A 282 28.89 11.31 30.55
N PRO A 283 30.20 11.52 30.77
CA PRO A 283 31.27 10.91 29.96
C PRO A 283 31.24 9.38 29.91
N ALA A 284 30.73 8.73 30.95
CA ALA A 284 30.58 7.28 31.02
C ALA A 284 29.69 6.71 29.89
N ILE A 285 28.81 7.51 29.27
CA ILE A 285 28.05 7.07 28.09
C ILE A 285 28.96 6.64 26.94
N ALA A 286 30.12 7.29 26.78
CA ALA A 286 31.05 6.96 25.70
C ALA A 286 31.65 5.55 25.93
N ASP A 287 31.88 5.19 27.19
CA ASP A 287 32.35 3.86 27.56
C ASP A 287 31.25 2.81 27.42
N GLU A 288 30.00 3.13 27.77
CA GLU A 288 28.85 2.24 27.55
C GLU A 288 28.59 1.98 26.06
N VAL A 289 28.68 3.02 25.22
CA VAL A 289 28.57 2.90 23.76
C VAL A 289 29.74 2.09 23.21
N ARG A 290 30.98 2.36 23.66
CA ARG A 290 32.16 1.59 23.24
C ARG A 290 32.04 0.13 23.64
N SER A 291 31.59 -0.17 24.86
CA SER A 291 31.37 -1.54 25.35
C SER A 291 30.33 -2.27 24.51
N ALA A 292 29.23 -1.60 24.20
CA ALA A 292 28.18 -2.15 23.34
C ALA A 292 28.68 -2.51 21.94
N LEU A 293 29.54 -1.65 21.38
CA LEU A 293 30.17 -1.84 20.07
C LEU A 293 31.31 -2.89 20.11
N SER A 294 32.12 -2.92 21.17
CA SER A 294 33.30 -3.80 21.28
C SER A 294 32.95 -5.26 21.54
N VAL A 295 31.79 -5.55 22.16
CA VAL A 295 31.25 -6.92 22.22
C VAL A 295 31.02 -7.49 20.82
N SER A 296 30.84 -6.65 19.79
CA SER A 296 30.76 -7.06 18.38
C SER A 296 32.13 -7.32 17.72
N ALA A 297 33.25 -6.91 18.32
CA ALA A 297 34.61 -7.03 17.76
C ALA A 297 35.43 -8.20 18.36
N GLY A 298 34.86 -8.97 19.29
CA GLY A 298 35.54 -10.06 20.01
C GLY A 298 35.88 -11.32 19.19
N ARG A 299 36.03 -11.22 17.86
CA ARG A 299 36.42 -12.34 16.98
C ARG A 299 37.42 -11.98 15.87
N MET A 300 38.01 -10.79 15.88
CA MET A 300 39.21 -10.55 15.08
C MET A 300 40.44 -10.77 15.94
N ASP A 301 41.31 -11.64 15.45
CA ASP A 301 42.54 -12.09 16.09
C ASP A 301 43.33 -10.96 16.74
N ALA A 302 43.83 -11.25 17.94
CA ALA A 302 44.61 -10.35 18.80
C ALA A 302 46.02 -10.06 18.27
N SER A 303 46.18 -9.87 16.96
CA SER A 303 47.47 -9.62 16.32
C SER A 303 47.36 -8.72 15.10
N SER A 304 46.93 -7.47 15.28
CA SER A 304 47.45 -6.35 14.47
C SER A 304 46.95 -5.00 14.95
N SER A 305 47.88 -4.05 14.89
CA SER A 305 47.81 -2.59 14.97
C SER A 305 47.22 -1.91 16.21
N ARG A 306 48.13 -1.16 16.85
CA ARG A 306 47.86 0.10 17.58
C ARG A 306 47.35 1.18 16.62
N ASP A 307 46.29 0.92 15.87
CA ASP A 307 45.59 1.99 15.17
C ASP A 307 44.71 2.70 16.17
N ALA A 308 44.92 4.01 16.30
CA ALA A 308 44.19 4.89 17.18
C ALA A 308 42.69 4.60 17.08
N ALA A 309 42.08 4.14 18.19
CA ALA A 309 40.66 3.89 18.27
C ALA A 309 39.91 5.12 17.77
N SER A 310 39.30 5.01 16.59
CA SER A 310 38.45 6.07 16.04
C SER A 310 37.48 6.51 17.14
N PRO A 311 37.37 7.83 17.43
CA PRO A 311 36.53 8.31 18.52
C PRO A 311 35.10 7.82 18.30
N CYS A 312 34.63 6.99 19.23
CA CYS A 312 33.29 6.42 19.18
C CYS A 312 32.26 7.54 19.23
N ALA A 313 31.57 7.80 18.12
CA ALA A 313 30.60 8.88 18.02
C ALA A 313 29.40 8.61 18.96
N VAL A 314 29.14 9.54 19.90
CA VAL A 314 27.96 9.50 20.76
C VAL A 314 26.82 10.26 20.05
N ASN A 315 25.90 9.51 19.46
CA ASN A 315 24.74 10.02 18.72
C ASN A 315 23.49 9.17 19.02
N CYS A 316 22.31 9.56 18.50
CA CYS A 316 21.07 8.85 18.79
C CYS A 316 21.10 7.40 18.27
N GLU A 317 21.80 7.14 17.18
CA GLU A 317 21.96 5.78 16.64
C GLU A 317 22.77 4.89 17.59
N THR A 318 23.95 5.34 18.02
CA THR A 318 24.85 4.56 18.87
C THR A 318 24.30 4.36 20.29
N VAL A 319 23.73 5.40 20.89
CA VAL A 319 23.05 5.30 22.19
C VAL A 319 21.76 4.47 22.08
N GLY A 320 21.04 4.58 20.96
CA GLY A 320 19.85 3.77 20.68
C GLY A 320 20.16 2.28 20.57
N ALA A 321 21.29 1.93 19.98
CA ALA A 321 21.79 0.56 19.91
C ALA A 321 22.28 0.04 21.27
N THR A 322 22.93 0.87 22.10
CA THR A 322 23.25 0.50 23.49
C THR A 322 21.97 0.17 24.27
N ALA A 323 20.92 1.00 24.13
CA ALA A 323 19.62 0.70 24.72
C ALA A 323 19.01 -0.59 24.16
N MET A 324 19.18 -0.87 22.86
CA MET A 324 18.72 -2.12 22.25
C MET A 324 19.43 -3.33 22.84
N GLN A 325 20.75 -3.26 23.05
CA GLN A 325 21.49 -4.34 23.68
C GLN A 325 20.95 -4.66 25.07
N ARG A 326 20.55 -3.65 25.86
CA ARG A 326 19.92 -3.87 27.18
C ARG A 326 18.59 -4.64 27.08
N VAL A 327 17.84 -4.53 25.98
CA VAL A 327 16.64 -5.35 25.74
C VAL A 327 16.99 -6.83 25.58
N PHE A 328 18.07 -7.13 24.86
CA PHE A 328 18.50 -8.49 24.58
C PHE A 328 19.37 -9.10 25.69
N GLN A 329 20.02 -8.28 26.52
CA GLN A 329 20.96 -8.71 27.54
C GLN A 329 20.38 -9.80 28.46
N TYR A 330 19.14 -9.62 28.92
CA TYR A 330 18.48 -10.61 29.78
C TYR A 330 18.21 -11.93 29.05
N ALA A 331 17.75 -11.88 27.80
CA ALA A 331 17.46 -13.07 26.99
C ALA A 331 18.73 -13.83 26.57
N GLU A 332 19.81 -13.10 26.24
CA GLU A 332 21.10 -13.67 25.83
C GLU A 332 21.86 -14.28 27.02
N GLN A 333 21.81 -13.65 28.21
CA GLN A 333 22.45 -14.17 29.42
C GLN A 333 21.76 -15.43 29.95
N ARG A 334 20.43 -15.54 29.80
CA ARG A 334 19.68 -16.73 30.23
C ARG A 334 19.93 -17.94 29.32
N ALA A 335 20.17 -17.74 28.03
CA ALA A 335 20.54 -18.81 27.10
C ALA A 335 21.92 -19.45 27.40
N ALA A 336 22.78 -18.77 28.16
CA ALA A 336 24.11 -19.25 28.53
C ALA A 336 24.15 -20.06 29.84
N ILE A 337 23.04 -20.15 30.58
CA ILE A 337 22.93 -20.91 31.83
C ILE A 337 22.28 -22.26 31.49
N PRO A 338 23.00 -23.40 31.61
CA PRO A 338 22.40 -24.72 31.43
C PRO A 338 21.28 -24.93 32.44
N ASP A 339 20.13 -25.47 32.01
CA ASP A 339 18.97 -25.79 32.86
C ASP A 339 19.35 -26.75 34.00
N ALA A 340 19.82 -26.19 35.11
CA ALA A 340 20.06 -26.90 36.35
C ALA A 340 18.87 -26.64 37.30
N GLY A 341 17.88 -27.53 37.24
CA GLY A 341 16.92 -27.88 38.30
C GLY A 341 16.50 -26.77 39.27
N MET A 342 15.82 -25.73 38.80
CA MET A 342 15.20 -24.73 39.68
C MET A 342 13.74 -24.51 39.32
N ASP A 343 12.87 -24.86 40.28
CA ASP A 343 11.44 -24.54 40.34
C ASP A 343 11.21 -23.02 40.40
N SER A 344 11.41 -22.32 39.28
CA SER A 344 11.01 -20.92 39.10
C SER A 344 9.80 -20.84 38.16
N PRO A 345 8.70 -20.15 38.55
CA PRO A 345 7.44 -20.16 37.80
C PRO A 345 7.43 -19.24 36.56
N ILE A 346 8.56 -18.63 36.19
CA ILE A 346 8.67 -17.82 34.96
C ILE A 346 9.16 -18.73 33.84
N SER A 347 8.19 -19.36 33.19
CA SER A 347 8.30 -20.33 32.09
C SER A 347 9.48 -20.05 31.16
N ALA A 348 10.30 -21.08 30.90
CA ALA A 348 11.36 -21.09 29.88
C ALA A 348 10.90 -20.66 28.47
N SER A 349 9.58 -20.53 28.24
CA SER A 349 8.96 -20.13 26.97
C SER A 349 9.10 -18.65 26.59
N PHE A 350 9.40 -17.74 27.53
CA PHE A 350 9.53 -16.30 27.24
C PHE A 350 10.78 -15.68 27.89
N PRO A 351 11.90 -15.55 27.16
CA PRO A 351 13.18 -15.12 27.71
C PRO A 351 13.36 -13.60 27.80
N PHE A 352 12.39 -12.79 27.38
CA PHE A 352 12.48 -11.33 27.39
C PHE A 352 11.82 -10.72 28.63
N ASP A 353 12.35 -9.59 29.09
CA ASP A 353 11.68 -8.72 30.08
C ASP A 353 10.73 -7.74 29.38
N LEU A 354 9.78 -8.29 28.62
CA LEU A 354 8.86 -7.59 27.72
C LEU A 354 7.44 -8.17 27.83
N SER A 355 6.44 -7.41 27.35
CA SER A 355 5.14 -8.01 27.03
C SER A 355 5.19 -8.67 25.65
N TYR A 356 4.30 -9.64 25.38
CA TYR A 356 4.16 -10.25 24.05
C TYR A 356 3.93 -9.20 22.94
N VAL A 357 3.16 -8.15 23.25
CA VAL A 357 2.87 -7.04 22.33
C VAL A 357 4.13 -6.22 22.01
N ASP A 358 5.07 -6.12 22.96
CA ASP A 358 6.32 -5.39 22.76
C ASP A 358 7.33 -6.16 21.91
N LEU A 359 7.27 -7.49 21.92
CA LEU A 359 8.12 -8.37 21.11
C LEU A 359 7.97 -8.07 19.61
N VAL A 360 6.74 -7.88 19.14
CA VAL A 360 6.42 -7.54 17.73
C VAL A 360 7.14 -6.27 17.26
N LYS A 361 7.42 -5.34 18.19
CA LYS A 361 8.04 -4.06 17.88
C LYS A 361 9.56 -4.14 17.72
N LEU A 362 10.19 -5.27 18.06
CA LEU A 362 11.63 -5.46 17.95
C LEU A 362 12.09 -5.72 16.51
N LEU A 363 11.34 -6.50 15.74
CA LEU A 363 11.73 -6.92 14.38
C LEU A 363 12.08 -5.73 13.47
N PRO A 364 11.26 -4.67 13.37
CA PRO A 364 11.61 -3.52 12.52
C PRO A 364 12.84 -2.75 12.98
N LEU A 365 13.23 -2.87 14.25
CA LEU A 365 14.34 -2.13 14.83
C LEU A 365 15.67 -2.84 14.57
N LEU A 366 15.67 -4.18 14.53
CA LEU A 366 16.88 -4.98 14.27
C LEU A 366 17.48 -4.71 12.88
N ASP A 367 16.64 -4.42 11.88
CA ASP A 367 17.09 -4.02 10.54
C ASP A 367 17.63 -2.58 10.50
N GLN A 368 17.20 -1.69 11.42
CA GLN A 368 17.51 -0.26 11.39
C GLN A 368 18.81 0.11 12.13
N PHE A 369 19.38 -0.79 12.94
CA PHE A 369 20.66 -0.61 13.62
C PHE A 369 21.79 -1.48 13.03
N SER A 370 21.67 -1.87 11.74
CA SER A 370 22.58 -2.82 11.09
C SER A 370 24.05 -2.36 11.01
N GLY A 371 24.33 -1.06 11.22
CA GLY A 371 25.69 -0.52 11.24
C GLY A 371 26.45 -0.72 12.56
N ILE A 372 25.76 -1.14 13.63
CA ILE A 372 26.31 -1.16 15.01
C ILE A 372 26.51 -2.59 15.54
N THR A 373 25.75 -3.57 15.04
CA THR A 373 25.91 -4.99 15.38
C THR A 373 26.34 -5.78 14.17
N SER A 374 27.26 -6.73 14.34
CA SER A 374 27.63 -7.67 13.27
C SER A 374 26.40 -8.32 12.62
N ALA A 375 26.46 -8.55 11.30
CA ALA A 375 25.36 -9.16 10.55
C ALA A 375 24.92 -10.51 11.14
N SER A 376 25.87 -11.28 11.69
CA SER A 376 25.60 -12.55 12.36
C SER A 376 24.82 -12.38 13.67
N GLN A 377 25.19 -11.40 14.51
CA GLN A 377 24.48 -11.13 15.77
C GLN A 377 23.08 -10.58 15.52
N SER A 378 22.90 -9.68 14.54
CA SER A 378 21.58 -9.19 14.16
C SER A 378 20.69 -10.33 13.69
N GLN A 379 21.22 -11.24 12.86
CA GLN A 379 20.51 -12.43 12.42
C GLN A 379 20.12 -13.34 13.60
N GLN A 380 21.04 -13.61 14.54
CA GLN A 380 20.73 -14.41 15.74
C GLN A 380 19.61 -13.79 16.59
N ARG A 381 19.62 -12.46 16.76
CA ARG A 381 18.56 -11.75 17.48
C ARG A 381 17.22 -11.80 16.76
N VAL A 382 17.22 -11.67 15.43
CA VAL A 382 16.00 -11.86 14.62
C VAL A 382 15.46 -13.27 14.84
N GLU A 383 16.30 -14.29 14.71
CA GLU A 383 15.90 -15.69 14.89
C GLU A 383 15.35 -15.96 16.30
N LEU A 384 15.97 -15.40 17.34
CA LEU A 384 15.48 -15.48 18.72
C LEU A 384 14.09 -14.84 18.87
N VAL A 385 13.91 -13.63 18.34
CA VAL A 385 12.61 -12.94 18.39
C VAL A 385 11.53 -13.75 17.65
N LEU A 386 11.85 -14.29 16.47
CA LEU A 386 10.92 -15.13 15.71
C LEU A 386 10.55 -16.41 16.47
N GLN A 387 11.52 -17.08 17.07
CA GLN A 387 11.30 -18.30 17.85
C GLN A 387 10.36 -18.04 19.03
N VAL A 388 10.61 -16.98 19.81
CA VAL A 388 9.78 -16.61 20.96
C VAL A 388 8.39 -16.17 20.52
N LEU A 389 8.30 -15.42 19.42
CA LEU A 389 7.03 -14.95 18.86
C LEU A 389 6.16 -16.14 18.42
N CYS A 390 6.74 -17.13 17.74
CA CYS A 390 6.02 -18.32 17.29
C CYS A 390 5.58 -19.20 18.46
N ALA A 391 6.46 -19.41 19.46
CA ALA A 391 6.13 -20.20 20.64
C ALA A 391 4.96 -19.60 21.46
N ASN A 392 4.81 -18.28 21.41
CA ASN A 392 3.81 -17.52 22.18
C ASN A 392 2.73 -16.87 21.32
N VAL A 393 2.56 -17.32 20.07
CA VAL A 393 1.69 -16.67 19.07
C VAL A 393 0.23 -16.59 19.54
N HIS A 394 -0.21 -17.58 20.33
CA HIS A 394 -1.55 -17.68 20.91
C HIS A 394 -1.86 -16.66 22.02
N HIS A 395 -0.87 -15.92 22.50
CA HIS A 395 -1.08 -14.81 23.45
C HIS A 395 -1.31 -13.46 22.75
N LEU A 396 -1.08 -13.38 21.44
CA LEU A 396 -1.20 -12.15 20.67
C LEU A 396 -2.64 -11.90 20.21
N ARG A 397 -3.06 -10.63 20.19
CA ARG A 397 -4.33 -10.24 19.59
C ARG A 397 -4.19 -10.17 18.08
N LEU A 398 -5.31 -10.21 17.36
CA LEU A 398 -5.33 -10.09 15.90
C LEU A 398 -4.53 -8.88 15.38
N GLN A 399 -4.67 -7.71 16.02
CA GLN A 399 -3.92 -6.51 15.63
C GLN A 399 -2.40 -6.68 15.78
N ASP A 400 -1.95 -7.40 16.81
CA ASP A 400 -0.53 -7.65 17.06
C ASP A 400 0.03 -8.63 16.01
N LEU A 401 -0.74 -9.66 15.66
CA LEU A 401 -0.40 -10.62 14.59
C LEU A 401 -0.29 -9.92 13.23
N VAL A 402 -1.22 -9.02 12.90
CA VAL A 402 -1.16 -8.20 11.68
C VAL A 402 0.10 -7.32 11.68
N THR A 403 0.41 -6.69 12.81
CA THR A 403 1.61 -5.86 12.95
C THR A 403 2.88 -6.69 12.78
N ALA A 404 2.90 -7.92 13.28
CA ALA A 404 4.01 -8.85 13.12
C ALA A 404 4.21 -9.25 11.65
N LEU A 405 3.15 -9.64 10.93
CA LEU A 405 3.24 -9.94 9.50
C LEU A 405 3.73 -8.73 8.69
N GLN A 406 3.27 -7.53 9.02
CA GLN A 406 3.76 -6.31 8.39
C GLN A 406 5.24 -6.03 8.66
N ALA A 407 5.73 -6.35 9.86
CA ALA A 407 7.14 -6.25 10.20
C ALA A 407 7.98 -7.25 9.38
N LEU A 408 7.52 -8.50 9.28
CA LEU A 408 8.21 -9.58 8.56
C LEU A 408 8.39 -9.30 7.07
N ARG A 409 7.51 -8.51 6.45
CA ARG A 409 7.66 -8.06 5.06
C ARG A 409 8.98 -7.31 4.82
N ARG A 410 9.54 -6.66 5.84
CA ARG A 410 10.78 -5.88 5.75
C ARG A 410 12.03 -6.68 6.13
N THR A 411 11.84 -7.80 6.82
CA THR A 411 12.92 -8.67 7.27
C THR A 411 13.47 -9.49 6.10
N ARG A 412 14.78 -9.77 6.11
CA ARG A 412 15.41 -10.60 5.09
C ARG A 412 14.75 -12.00 5.02
N PRO A 413 14.49 -12.54 3.82
CA PRO A 413 13.89 -13.85 3.67
C PRO A 413 14.84 -14.94 4.18
N SER A 414 14.33 -15.82 5.05
CA SER A 414 15.02 -17.01 5.57
C SER A 414 13.99 -18.12 5.79
N THR A 415 14.43 -19.37 5.97
CA THR A 415 13.55 -20.51 6.29
C THR A 415 12.80 -20.28 7.60
N LYS A 416 13.46 -19.70 8.61
CA LYS A 416 12.84 -19.31 9.88
C LYS A 416 11.81 -18.19 9.71
N THR A 417 12.10 -17.19 8.87
CA THR A 417 11.16 -16.10 8.55
C THR A 417 9.91 -16.67 7.86
N ALA A 418 10.07 -17.58 6.89
CA ALA A 418 8.95 -18.23 6.21
C ALA A 418 8.07 -19.05 7.17
N THR A 419 8.69 -19.85 8.04
CA THR A 419 7.99 -20.65 9.06
C THR A 419 7.21 -19.74 10.03
N ALA A 420 7.80 -18.61 10.42
CA ALA A 420 7.13 -17.64 11.28
C ALA A 420 5.94 -16.97 10.59
N VAL A 421 6.08 -16.61 9.31
CA VAL A 421 4.97 -16.07 8.50
C VAL A 421 3.80 -17.06 8.46
N GLU A 422 4.06 -18.33 8.19
CA GLU A 422 3.02 -19.36 8.15
C GLU A 422 2.33 -19.53 9.52
N THR A 423 3.11 -19.62 10.59
CA THR A 423 2.59 -19.78 11.96
C THR A 423 1.71 -18.60 12.39
N ILE A 424 2.18 -17.37 12.14
CA ILE A 424 1.46 -16.15 12.50
C ILE A 424 0.23 -15.96 11.62
N ALA A 425 0.31 -16.25 10.32
CA ALA A 425 -0.83 -16.19 9.42
C ALA A 425 -1.90 -17.20 9.80
N GLN A 426 -1.52 -18.42 10.20
CA GLN A 426 -2.46 -19.43 10.67
C GLN A 426 -3.17 -18.97 11.95
N GLU A 427 -2.43 -18.44 12.93
CA GLU A 427 -3.04 -17.95 14.16
C GLU A 427 -3.92 -16.71 13.92
N ALA A 428 -3.52 -15.81 13.01
CA ALA A 428 -4.39 -14.70 12.59
C ALA A 428 -5.70 -15.21 11.99
N GLY A 429 -5.63 -16.26 11.15
CA GLY A 429 -6.80 -16.96 10.63
C GLY A 429 -7.66 -17.55 11.74
N ASN A 430 -7.06 -18.24 12.71
CA ASN A 430 -7.79 -18.81 13.86
C ASN A 430 -8.57 -17.72 14.62
N ARG A 431 -7.97 -16.54 14.85
CA ARG A 431 -8.62 -15.42 15.54
C ARG A 431 -9.81 -14.84 14.80
N LEU A 432 -9.83 -14.94 13.47
CA LEU A 432 -10.97 -14.51 12.66
C LEU A 432 -12.15 -15.49 12.75
N THR A 433 -11.91 -16.74 13.15
CA THR A 433 -12.94 -17.79 13.22
C THR A 433 -13.46 -18.09 14.63
N VAL A 434 -12.90 -17.47 15.68
CA VAL A 434 -13.36 -17.68 17.07
C VAL A 434 -14.76 -17.12 17.33
N SER A 435 -15.11 -16.04 16.62
CA SER A 435 -16.33 -15.24 16.82
C SER A 435 -17.04 -15.02 15.49
N SER A 436 -18.28 -14.52 15.53
CA SER A 436 -18.96 -14.12 14.29
C SER A 436 -18.22 -12.94 13.62
N PRO A 437 -18.31 -12.78 12.29
CA PRO A 437 -17.66 -11.66 11.60
C PRO A 437 -18.05 -10.29 12.14
N GLU A 438 -19.30 -10.11 12.57
CA GLU A 438 -19.80 -8.87 13.17
C GLU A 438 -19.13 -8.58 14.51
N GLU A 439 -18.95 -9.59 15.37
CA GLU A 439 -18.25 -9.45 16.65
C GLU A 439 -16.77 -9.08 16.45
N VAL A 440 -16.12 -9.71 15.47
CA VAL A 440 -14.73 -9.40 15.11
C VAL A 440 -14.61 -7.95 14.64
N LEU A 441 -15.52 -7.48 13.78
CA LEU A 441 -15.54 -6.09 13.30
C LEU A 441 -15.96 -5.07 14.37
N GLY A 442 -16.72 -5.50 15.38
CA GLY A 442 -17.00 -4.70 16.58
C GLY A 442 -15.78 -4.54 17.49
N ALA A 443 -14.90 -5.54 17.53
CA ALA A 443 -13.67 -5.52 18.32
C ALA A 443 -12.45 -4.93 17.58
N VAL A 444 -12.40 -5.06 16.25
CA VAL A 444 -11.26 -4.69 15.41
C VAL A 444 -11.73 -3.92 14.17
N SER A 445 -11.09 -2.78 13.90
CA SER A 445 -11.43 -1.99 12.71
C SER A 445 -11.21 -2.75 11.40
N PHE A 446 -12.09 -2.56 10.41
CA PHE A 446 -11.95 -3.12 9.06
C PHE A 446 -10.59 -2.83 8.42
N ARG A 447 -9.99 -1.66 8.73
CA ARG A 447 -8.63 -1.30 8.27
C ARG A 447 -7.58 -2.34 8.66
N ASN A 448 -7.67 -2.94 9.84
CA ASN A 448 -6.73 -3.98 10.27
C ASN A 448 -6.93 -5.28 9.47
N ILE A 449 -8.15 -5.60 9.05
CA ILE A 449 -8.44 -6.73 8.16
C ILE A 449 -7.87 -6.48 6.76
N ALA A 450 -8.05 -5.27 6.23
CA ALA A 450 -7.43 -4.87 4.96
C ALA A 450 -5.89 -4.93 5.02
N HIS A 451 -5.29 -4.52 6.15
CA HIS A 451 -3.87 -4.65 6.41
C HIS A 451 -3.41 -6.11 6.49
N LEU A 452 -4.22 -7.01 7.03
CA LEU A 452 -3.96 -8.45 7.01
C LEU A 452 -3.95 -8.97 5.57
N ALA A 453 -4.98 -8.66 4.78
CA ALA A 453 -5.05 -9.05 3.37
C ALA A 453 -3.81 -8.59 2.59
N ALA A 454 -3.43 -7.31 2.74
CA ALA A 454 -2.23 -6.76 2.11
C ALA A 454 -0.95 -7.49 2.56
N ALA A 455 -0.85 -7.88 3.84
CA ALA A 455 0.31 -8.62 4.35
C ALA A 455 0.35 -10.05 3.79
N LEU A 456 -0.77 -10.77 3.77
CA LEU A 456 -0.88 -12.12 3.21
C LEU A 456 -0.49 -12.15 1.73
N ALA A 457 -1.01 -11.19 0.95
CA ALA A 457 -0.68 -11.03 -0.46
C ALA A 457 0.81 -10.73 -0.68
N ALA A 458 1.37 -9.76 0.05
CA ALA A 458 2.75 -9.32 -0.11
C ALA A 458 3.76 -10.42 0.29
N LEU A 459 3.45 -11.19 1.34
CA LEU A 459 4.26 -12.30 1.82
C LEU A 459 4.02 -13.61 1.03
N ARG A 460 3.09 -13.61 0.06
CA ARG A 460 2.70 -14.78 -0.74
C ARG A 460 2.33 -15.99 0.12
N VAL A 461 1.58 -15.74 1.20
CA VAL A 461 1.09 -16.80 2.08
C VAL A 461 0.17 -17.72 1.29
N THR A 462 0.45 -19.03 1.32
CA THR A 462 -0.30 -20.01 0.53
C THR A 462 -1.46 -20.64 1.26
N ARG A 463 -1.52 -20.54 2.60
CA ARG A 463 -2.59 -21.11 3.43
C ARG A 463 -2.94 -20.22 4.62
N CYS A 464 -4.23 -19.96 4.80
CA CYS A 464 -4.82 -19.21 5.92
C CYS A 464 -6.34 -19.42 5.87
N ASP A 465 -6.77 -20.64 6.19
CA ASP A 465 -8.16 -21.09 5.98
C ASP A 465 -9.17 -20.21 6.74
N GLY A 466 -8.80 -19.72 7.93
CA GLY A 466 -9.64 -18.83 8.72
C GLY A 466 -9.89 -17.46 8.09
N PHE A 467 -8.91 -16.90 7.36
CA PHE A 467 -9.12 -15.66 6.59
C PHE A 467 -10.07 -15.89 5.41
N VAL A 468 -9.90 -17.00 4.69
CA VAL A 468 -10.79 -17.37 3.58
C VAL A 468 -12.21 -17.55 4.08
N ASN A 469 -12.39 -18.29 5.18
CA ASN A 469 -13.70 -18.51 5.80
C ASN A 469 -14.34 -17.20 6.22
N PHE A 470 -13.59 -16.33 6.93
CA PHE A 470 -14.06 -15.01 7.37
C PHE A 470 -14.53 -14.16 6.20
N VAL A 471 -13.78 -14.15 5.09
CA VAL A 471 -14.14 -13.41 3.89
C VAL A 471 -15.37 -14.00 3.22
N ALA A 472 -15.47 -15.32 3.14
CA ALA A 472 -16.53 -16.02 2.43
C ALA A 472 -17.88 -16.05 3.17
N THR A 473 -17.89 -16.04 4.52
CA THR A 473 -19.15 -16.10 5.30
C THR A 473 -19.87 -14.77 5.42
N GLY A 474 -19.27 -13.67 4.95
CA GLY A 474 -19.69 -12.33 5.32
C GLY A 474 -20.01 -11.42 4.13
N ASP A 475 -21.18 -11.56 3.51
CA ASP A 475 -21.65 -10.60 2.50
C ASP A 475 -21.75 -9.15 3.03
N LYS A 476 -21.74 -8.97 4.36
CA LYS A 476 -21.84 -7.69 5.06
C LYS A 476 -20.54 -7.21 5.74
N ILE A 477 -19.42 -7.94 5.61
CA ILE A 477 -18.15 -7.54 6.26
C ILE A 477 -17.47 -6.39 5.53
N PHE A 478 -17.73 -6.27 4.23
CA PHE A 478 -17.17 -5.22 3.41
C PHE A 478 -18.00 -3.94 3.58
N PRO A 479 -17.36 -2.81 3.91
CA PRO A 479 -18.02 -1.52 3.81
C PRO A 479 -18.65 -1.32 2.43
N PHE A 480 -19.76 -0.59 2.39
CA PHE A 480 -20.47 -0.28 1.13
C PHE A 480 -19.58 0.42 0.09
N THR A 481 -18.50 1.06 0.54
CA THR A 481 -17.52 1.77 -0.30
C THR A 481 -16.10 1.26 -0.03
N LEU A 482 -15.36 0.89 -1.08
CA LEU A 482 -13.97 0.41 -1.01
C LEU A 482 -13.08 1.12 -2.04
N THR A 483 -11.81 1.35 -1.71
CA THR A 483 -10.82 1.85 -2.68
C THR A 483 -10.26 0.73 -3.54
N VAL A 484 -9.71 1.07 -4.72
CA VAL A 484 -9.05 0.09 -5.61
C VAL A 484 -7.89 -0.65 -4.93
N ASP A 485 -7.11 0.02 -4.06
CA ASP A 485 -6.00 -0.59 -3.31
C ASP A 485 -6.49 -1.63 -2.31
N THR A 486 -7.59 -1.32 -1.62
CA THR A 486 -8.18 -2.23 -0.63
C THR A 486 -8.72 -3.46 -1.34
N ALA A 487 -9.47 -3.27 -2.43
CA ALA A 487 -10.00 -4.37 -3.23
C ALA A 487 -8.89 -5.28 -3.78
N LEU A 488 -7.83 -4.71 -4.37
CA LEU A 488 -6.69 -5.49 -4.84
C LEU A 488 -5.98 -6.24 -3.71
N SER A 489 -5.89 -5.68 -2.52
CA SER A 489 -5.29 -6.37 -1.37
C SER A 489 -6.05 -7.65 -1.02
N PHE A 490 -7.40 -7.60 -1.01
CA PHE A 490 -8.23 -8.78 -0.79
C PHE A 490 -8.16 -9.77 -1.95
N LEU A 491 -8.30 -9.30 -3.19
CA LEU A 491 -8.25 -10.16 -4.38
C LEU A 491 -6.91 -10.89 -4.50
N ASN A 492 -5.80 -10.19 -4.30
CA ASN A 492 -4.47 -10.79 -4.34
C ASN A 492 -4.22 -11.72 -3.16
N ALA A 493 -4.74 -11.40 -1.97
CA ALA A 493 -4.63 -12.29 -0.82
C ALA A 493 -5.37 -13.61 -1.09
N LEU A 494 -6.63 -13.53 -1.50
CA LEU A 494 -7.44 -14.70 -1.83
C LEU A 494 -6.81 -15.52 -2.97
N ALA A 495 -6.27 -14.87 -4.00
CA ALA A 495 -5.61 -15.56 -5.11
C ALA A 495 -4.26 -16.19 -4.73
N ALA A 496 -3.54 -15.63 -3.74
CA ALA A 496 -2.30 -16.20 -3.22
C ALA A 496 -2.56 -17.42 -2.32
N LEU A 497 -3.64 -17.37 -1.56
CA LEU A 497 -4.13 -18.47 -0.74
C LEU A 497 -4.64 -19.57 -1.68
N ARG A 498 -4.12 -20.79 -1.57
CA ARG A 498 -4.52 -21.94 -2.40
C ARG A 498 -5.90 -22.46 -1.95
N VAL A 499 -6.94 -21.67 -2.19
CA VAL A 499 -8.31 -21.98 -1.79
C VAL A 499 -8.76 -23.27 -2.49
N ALA A 500 -9.10 -24.30 -1.71
CA ALA A 500 -9.49 -25.61 -2.25
C ALA A 500 -10.78 -25.55 -3.09
N ARG A 501 -11.69 -24.60 -2.78
CA ARG A 501 -12.93 -24.34 -3.52
C ARG A 501 -13.10 -22.83 -3.72
N PRO A 502 -12.56 -22.24 -4.81
CA PRO A 502 -12.63 -20.80 -5.05
C PRO A 502 -14.06 -20.24 -5.10
N SER A 503 -15.04 -21.06 -5.47
CA SER A 503 -16.47 -20.70 -5.54
C SER A 503 -17.06 -20.18 -4.23
N VAL A 504 -16.51 -20.61 -3.09
CA VAL A 504 -16.94 -20.17 -1.76
C VAL A 504 -16.71 -18.67 -1.56
N CYS A 505 -15.78 -18.06 -2.31
CA CYS A 505 -15.47 -16.63 -2.23
C CYS A 505 -16.28 -15.76 -3.21
N HIS A 506 -17.11 -16.33 -4.10
CA HIS A 506 -17.74 -15.57 -5.18
C HIS A 506 -18.63 -14.42 -4.70
N GLY A 507 -19.43 -14.61 -3.64
CA GLY A 507 -20.24 -13.53 -3.04
C GLY A 507 -19.40 -12.39 -2.46
N ALA A 508 -18.25 -12.73 -1.85
CA ALA A 508 -17.29 -11.74 -1.38
C ALA A 508 -16.65 -10.96 -2.54
N LEU A 509 -16.33 -11.62 -3.65
CA LEU A 509 -15.80 -10.97 -4.85
C LEU A 509 -16.79 -9.98 -5.45
N GLU A 510 -18.07 -10.36 -5.53
CA GLU A 510 -19.14 -9.47 -5.94
C GLU A 510 -19.24 -8.23 -5.04
N SER A 511 -19.22 -8.44 -3.72
CA SER A 511 -19.27 -7.37 -2.72
C SER A 511 -18.07 -6.43 -2.79
N ILE A 512 -16.85 -6.97 -3.00
CA ILE A 512 -15.63 -6.18 -3.16
C ILE A 512 -15.72 -5.29 -4.41
N LEU A 513 -16.09 -5.87 -5.55
CA LEU A 513 -16.20 -5.12 -6.81
C LEU A 513 -17.33 -4.08 -6.75
N GLY A 514 -18.47 -4.43 -6.18
CA GLY A 514 -19.59 -3.51 -5.92
C GLY A 514 -19.17 -2.35 -5.01
N GLY A 515 -18.43 -2.63 -3.94
CA GLY A 515 -17.89 -1.61 -3.03
C GLY A 515 -16.97 -0.61 -3.73
N VAL A 516 -16.14 -1.07 -4.66
CA VAL A 516 -15.29 -0.19 -5.49
C VAL A 516 -16.13 0.71 -6.37
N LEU A 517 -17.10 0.14 -7.10
CA LEU A 517 -17.99 0.91 -7.96
C LEU A 517 -18.76 1.98 -7.18
N ASN A 518 -19.23 1.66 -5.98
CA ASN A 518 -19.93 2.61 -5.10
C ASN A 518 -19.02 3.75 -4.61
N PHE A 519 -17.76 3.44 -4.25
CA PHE A 519 -16.81 4.46 -3.79
C PHE A 519 -16.55 5.51 -4.87
N TYR A 520 -16.42 5.08 -6.12
CA TYR A 520 -16.12 5.95 -7.25
C TYR A 520 -17.35 6.46 -8.00
N ALA A 521 -18.58 6.10 -7.58
CA ALA A 521 -19.81 6.45 -8.30
C ALA A 521 -19.98 7.97 -8.53
N THR A 522 -19.70 8.79 -7.51
CA THR A 522 -19.77 10.26 -7.59
C THR A 522 -18.62 10.85 -8.40
N GLN A 523 -17.41 10.30 -8.27
CA GLN A 523 -16.22 10.79 -8.98
C GLN A 523 -16.31 10.51 -10.48
N LEU A 524 -16.75 9.30 -10.84
CA LEU A 524 -16.83 8.86 -12.23
C LEU A 524 -18.00 9.48 -12.99
N ARG A 525 -19.02 10.04 -12.31
CA ARG A 525 -20.26 10.58 -12.92
C ARG A 525 -20.81 9.64 -14.01
N ARG A 526 -20.81 8.34 -13.69
CA ARG A 526 -21.20 7.24 -14.58
C ARG A 526 -20.23 6.85 -15.72
N GLY A 527 -18.98 7.31 -15.72
CA GLY A 527 -17.89 6.78 -16.57
C GLY A 527 -17.34 5.43 -16.07
N PRO A 528 -16.60 4.69 -16.92
CA PRO A 528 -15.98 3.43 -16.51
C PRO A 528 -14.83 3.66 -15.52
N LEU A 529 -14.61 2.67 -14.66
CA LEU A 529 -13.44 2.67 -13.77
C LEU A 529 -12.13 2.51 -14.56
N LEU A 530 -12.20 1.88 -15.74
CA LEU A 530 -11.07 1.67 -16.65
C LEU A 530 -10.41 2.98 -17.09
N ASP A 531 -11.18 4.05 -17.30
CA ASP A 531 -10.65 5.34 -17.75
C ASP A 531 -9.77 5.99 -16.69
N VAL A 532 -10.05 5.80 -15.41
CA VAL A 532 -9.31 6.44 -14.31
C VAL A 532 -8.23 5.54 -13.73
N PHE A 533 -8.48 4.22 -13.69
CA PHE A 533 -7.58 3.26 -13.05
C PHE A 533 -7.33 2.01 -13.92
N PRO A 534 -6.78 2.15 -15.14
CA PRO A 534 -6.71 1.06 -16.13
C PRO A 534 -5.97 -0.18 -15.62
N ILE A 535 -4.78 0.02 -15.04
CA ILE A 535 -3.95 -1.07 -14.51
C ILE A 535 -4.60 -1.75 -13.29
N TYR A 536 -5.30 -1.00 -12.45
CA TYR A 536 -6.01 -1.57 -11.30
C TYR A 536 -7.17 -2.45 -11.77
N VAL A 537 -7.94 -2.00 -12.75
CA VAL A 537 -9.04 -2.79 -13.34
C VAL A 537 -8.51 -4.09 -13.93
N ALA A 538 -7.45 -4.04 -14.75
CA ALA A 538 -6.84 -5.24 -15.32
C ALA A 538 -6.39 -6.24 -14.23
N ARG A 539 -5.75 -5.74 -13.16
CA ARG A 539 -5.33 -6.57 -12.02
C ARG A 539 -6.50 -7.15 -11.22
N MET A 540 -7.58 -6.39 -11.02
CA MET A 540 -8.77 -6.89 -10.34
C MET A 540 -9.44 -8.01 -11.13
N LEU A 541 -9.59 -7.84 -12.45
CA LEU A 541 -10.15 -8.87 -13.33
C LEU A 541 -9.26 -10.12 -13.36
N ARG A 542 -7.94 -9.95 -13.39
CA ARG A 542 -6.99 -11.07 -13.25
C ARG A 542 -7.15 -11.79 -11.90
N GLY A 543 -7.38 -11.06 -10.81
CA GLY A 543 -7.70 -11.65 -9.51
C GLY A 543 -8.97 -12.51 -9.56
N CYS A 544 -9.99 -12.06 -10.29
CA CYS A 544 -11.22 -12.84 -10.51
C CYS A 544 -10.96 -14.12 -11.32
N VAL A 545 -10.11 -14.06 -12.36
CA VAL A 545 -9.68 -15.25 -13.12
C VAL A 545 -9.02 -16.28 -12.21
N LEU A 546 -8.11 -15.85 -11.33
CA LEU A 546 -7.40 -16.75 -10.41
C LEU A 546 -8.31 -17.40 -9.35
N LEU A 547 -9.51 -16.85 -9.16
CA LEU A 547 -10.51 -17.32 -8.21
C LEU A 547 -11.73 -17.95 -8.90
N ASP A 548 -11.59 -18.31 -10.18
CA ASP A 548 -12.63 -18.92 -11.01
C ASP A 548 -13.96 -18.15 -10.97
N TYR A 549 -13.90 -16.82 -10.95
CA TYR A 549 -15.07 -15.95 -10.86
C TYR A 549 -15.20 -15.08 -12.11
N VAL A 550 -16.34 -15.18 -12.79
CA VAL A 550 -16.70 -14.30 -13.91
C VAL A 550 -17.67 -13.24 -13.40
N PRO A 551 -17.28 -11.94 -13.32
CA PRO A 551 -18.15 -10.90 -12.77
C PRO A 551 -19.49 -10.78 -13.52
N PRO A 552 -20.61 -10.46 -12.84
CA PRO A 552 -21.92 -10.18 -13.43
C PRO A 552 -21.91 -9.05 -14.48
N ALA A 553 -22.93 -9.02 -15.36
CA ALA A 553 -22.94 -8.14 -16.55
C ALA A 553 -22.86 -6.68 -16.15
N HIS A 554 -23.62 -6.30 -15.14
CA HIS A 554 -23.69 -4.93 -14.65
C HIS A 554 -22.35 -4.48 -14.03
N ILE A 555 -21.63 -5.36 -13.34
CA ILE A 555 -20.29 -5.07 -12.79
C ILE A 555 -19.28 -4.96 -13.92
N LEU A 556 -19.26 -5.92 -14.85
CA LEU A 556 -18.34 -5.90 -15.99
C LEU A 556 -18.54 -4.65 -16.86
N LYS A 557 -19.80 -4.29 -17.15
CA LYS A 557 -20.17 -3.05 -17.84
C LYS A 557 -19.69 -1.83 -17.06
N SER A 558 -19.94 -1.76 -15.75
CA SER A 558 -19.52 -0.60 -14.95
C SER A 558 -18.00 -0.45 -14.86
N LEU A 559 -17.25 -1.55 -14.77
CA LEU A 559 -15.79 -1.53 -14.74
C LEU A 559 -15.19 -1.09 -16.08
N LEU A 560 -15.70 -1.62 -17.20
CA LEU A 560 -15.09 -1.46 -18.52
C LEU A 560 -15.69 -0.35 -19.38
N LEU A 561 -17.00 -0.10 -19.27
CA LEU A 561 -17.77 0.84 -20.11
C LEU A 561 -18.50 1.95 -19.33
N GLY A 562 -18.72 1.77 -18.02
CA GLY A 562 -19.55 2.66 -17.21
C GLY A 562 -21.03 2.56 -17.60
N SER A 563 -21.75 3.69 -17.52
CA SER A 563 -23.13 3.82 -18.02
C SER A 563 -23.24 4.19 -19.50
N ALA A 564 -22.11 4.37 -20.19
CA ALA A 564 -22.10 4.99 -21.49
C ALA A 564 -22.56 4.03 -22.60
N GLU A 565 -23.50 4.48 -23.42
CA GLU A 565 -23.70 4.00 -24.79
C GLU A 565 -22.56 4.45 -25.73
N ALA A 566 -21.77 5.44 -25.31
CA ALA A 566 -20.64 6.00 -26.05
C ALA A 566 -19.38 5.11 -25.98
N PRO A 567 -18.46 5.22 -26.96
CA PRO A 567 -17.17 4.53 -26.96
C PRO A 567 -16.27 4.95 -25.79
N LEU A 568 -15.32 4.07 -25.45
CA LEU A 568 -14.32 4.24 -24.40
C LEU A 568 -13.60 5.58 -24.52
N ARG A 569 -13.56 6.38 -23.43
CA ARG A 569 -12.82 7.64 -23.42
C ARG A 569 -11.36 7.34 -23.13
N GLN A 570 -10.49 7.63 -24.08
CA GLN A 570 -9.07 7.42 -23.90
C GLN A 570 -8.48 8.56 -23.09
N SER A 571 -8.51 8.40 -21.77
CA SER A 571 -7.86 9.30 -20.82
C SER A 571 -6.34 9.23 -20.95
N GLU A 572 -5.63 10.19 -20.35
CA GLU A 572 -4.16 10.19 -20.30
C GLU A 572 -3.63 8.92 -19.60
N GLU A 573 -4.34 8.43 -18.58
CA GLU A 573 -4.01 7.21 -17.85
C GLU A 573 -4.09 5.96 -18.73
N VAL A 574 -5.12 5.86 -19.59
CA VAL A 574 -5.28 4.77 -20.55
C VAL A 574 -4.18 4.80 -21.61
N HIS A 575 -3.87 5.98 -22.15
CA HIS A 575 -2.74 6.16 -23.09
C HIS A 575 -1.41 5.77 -22.45
N SER A 576 -1.19 6.14 -21.18
CA SER A 576 0.02 5.81 -20.42
C SER A 576 0.17 4.30 -20.20
N ALA A 577 -0.94 3.59 -19.92
CA ALA A 577 -0.94 2.14 -19.75
C ALA A 577 -0.67 1.38 -21.07
N GLY A 578 -1.16 1.91 -22.20
CA GLY A 578 -0.85 1.46 -23.55
C GLY A 578 -1.04 -0.04 -23.78
N GLY A 579 -0.09 -0.66 -24.51
CA GLY A 579 -0.15 -2.08 -24.89
C GLY A 579 -0.17 -3.08 -23.72
N VAL A 580 0.33 -2.70 -22.53
CA VAL A 580 0.30 -3.56 -21.33
C VAL A 580 -1.14 -3.82 -20.91
N LEU A 581 -2.00 -2.79 -20.96
CA LEU A 581 -3.41 -2.90 -20.63
C LEU A 581 -4.13 -3.88 -21.58
N VAL A 582 -3.94 -3.69 -22.89
CA VAL A 582 -4.56 -4.51 -23.93
C VAL A 582 -4.13 -5.97 -23.80
N PHE A 583 -2.85 -6.22 -23.55
CA PHE A 583 -2.31 -7.55 -23.31
C PHE A 583 -2.97 -8.24 -22.11
N ASP A 584 -3.02 -7.56 -20.96
CA ASP A 584 -3.60 -8.11 -19.72
C ASP A 584 -5.11 -8.37 -19.87
N LEU A 585 -5.85 -7.46 -20.52
CA LEU A 585 -7.29 -7.63 -20.77
C LEU A 585 -7.56 -8.78 -21.74
N SER A 586 -6.82 -8.89 -22.84
CA SER A 586 -6.98 -9.97 -23.83
C SER A 586 -6.78 -11.35 -23.19
N ARG A 587 -5.73 -11.48 -22.37
CA ARG A 587 -5.47 -12.70 -21.62
C ARG A 587 -6.57 -13.00 -20.62
N THR A 588 -7.04 -11.99 -19.88
CA THR A 588 -8.10 -12.13 -18.89
C THR A 588 -9.42 -12.59 -19.54
N LEU A 589 -9.84 -11.97 -20.64
CA LEU A 589 -11.04 -12.35 -21.37
C LEU A 589 -10.94 -13.77 -21.95
N SER A 590 -9.77 -14.18 -22.43
CA SER A 590 -9.53 -15.55 -22.89
C SER A 590 -9.76 -16.58 -21.79
N HIS A 591 -9.32 -16.28 -20.57
CA HIS A 591 -9.57 -17.15 -19.42
C HIS A 591 -11.04 -17.13 -18.98
N PHE A 592 -11.67 -15.95 -18.93
CA PHE A 592 -13.10 -15.85 -18.62
C PHE A 592 -13.96 -16.61 -19.63
N LEU A 593 -13.63 -16.60 -20.92
CA LEU A 593 -14.35 -17.41 -21.90
C LEU A 593 -14.25 -18.90 -21.58
N LYS A 594 -13.04 -19.40 -21.30
CA LYS A 594 -12.82 -20.82 -20.95
C LYS A 594 -13.60 -21.21 -19.70
N GLN A 595 -13.65 -20.33 -18.69
CA GLN A 595 -14.42 -20.53 -17.46
C GLN A 595 -15.94 -20.41 -17.69
N ALA A 596 -16.39 -19.43 -18.47
CA ALA A 596 -17.81 -19.21 -18.76
C ALA A 596 -18.41 -20.41 -19.50
N ARG A 597 -17.69 -20.99 -20.47
CA ARG A 597 -18.15 -22.19 -21.19
C ARG A 597 -18.44 -23.39 -20.28
N THR A 598 -17.77 -23.50 -19.14
CA THR A 598 -17.97 -24.62 -18.21
C THR A 598 -18.93 -24.30 -17.07
N THR A 599 -18.97 -23.04 -16.61
CA THR A 599 -19.67 -22.67 -15.36
C THR A 599 -20.81 -21.68 -15.53
N ALA A 600 -20.78 -20.83 -16.56
CA ALA A 600 -21.75 -19.75 -16.76
C ALA A 600 -21.88 -19.38 -18.26
N PRO A 601 -22.43 -20.28 -19.11
CA PRO A 601 -22.42 -20.10 -20.56
C PRO A 601 -23.16 -18.85 -21.04
N GLU A 602 -24.18 -18.40 -20.29
CA GLU A 602 -24.94 -17.19 -20.57
C GLU A 602 -24.07 -15.92 -20.52
N ARG A 603 -22.93 -15.96 -19.83
CA ARG A 603 -21.98 -14.84 -19.70
C ARG A 603 -21.10 -14.67 -20.94
N GLU A 604 -21.02 -15.67 -21.82
CA GLU A 604 -20.20 -15.62 -23.04
C GLU A 604 -20.59 -14.43 -23.94
N ARG A 605 -21.90 -14.16 -24.03
CA ARG A 605 -22.42 -13.03 -24.81
C ARG A 605 -21.97 -11.69 -24.23
N ASP A 606 -22.02 -11.52 -22.92
CA ASP A 606 -21.56 -10.29 -22.26
C ASP A 606 -20.05 -10.09 -22.47
N LEU A 607 -19.25 -11.14 -22.32
CA LEU A 607 -17.80 -11.06 -22.53
C LEU A 607 -17.45 -10.64 -23.97
N TRP A 608 -18.20 -11.15 -24.95
CA TRP A 608 -18.06 -10.78 -26.36
C TRP A 608 -18.48 -9.33 -26.62
N GLU A 609 -19.72 -8.97 -26.29
CA GLU A 609 -20.27 -7.65 -26.62
C GLU A 609 -19.60 -6.52 -25.81
N VAL A 610 -19.38 -6.73 -24.52
CA VAL A 610 -18.82 -5.71 -23.61
C VAL A 610 -17.30 -5.73 -23.64
N GLY A 611 -16.69 -6.91 -23.44
CA GLY A 611 -15.24 -7.03 -23.27
C GLY A 611 -14.47 -6.97 -24.58
N VAL A 612 -14.92 -7.71 -25.59
CA VAL A 612 -14.18 -7.82 -26.86
C VAL A 612 -14.48 -6.64 -27.79
N LEU A 613 -15.73 -6.53 -28.23
CA LEU A 613 -16.11 -5.59 -29.30
C LEU A 613 -16.01 -4.13 -28.88
N ARG A 614 -16.43 -3.81 -27.64
CA ARG A 614 -16.51 -2.42 -27.18
C ARG A 614 -15.27 -1.94 -26.42
N VAL A 615 -14.38 -2.83 -25.98
CA VAL A 615 -13.25 -2.49 -25.11
C VAL A 615 -11.92 -2.91 -25.73
N VAL A 616 -11.61 -4.21 -25.76
CA VAL A 616 -10.26 -4.68 -26.12
C VAL A 616 -9.91 -4.37 -27.57
N LEU A 617 -10.81 -4.59 -28.52
CA LEU A 617 -10.56 -4.32 -29.94
C LEU A 617 -10.31 -2.82 -30.21
N PRO A 618 -11.19 -1.89 -29.79
CA PRO A 618 -10.93 -0.46 -29.95
C PRO A 618 -9.64 0.00 -29.27
N LEU A 619 -9.37 -0.48 -28.05
CA LEU A 619 -8.13 -0.14 -27.33
C LEU A 619 -6.89 -0.66 -28.06
N ALA A 620 -6.92 -1.89 -28.58
CA ALA A 620 -5.83 -2.46 -29.36
C ALA A 620 -5.51 -1.61 -30.60
N ILE A 621 -6.54 -1.17 -31.33
CA ILE A 621 -6.39 -0.32 -32.52
C ILE A 621 -5.72 1.00 -32.11
N THR A 622 -6.29 1.73 -31.16
CA THR A 622 -5.78 3.07 -30.87
C THR A 622 -4.41 3.06 -30.20
N CYS A 623 -4.15 2.12 -29.28
CA CYS A 623 -2.80 1.96 -28.71
C CYS A 623 -1.75 1.65 -29.80
N THR A 624 -2.15 0.99 -30.88
CA THR A 624 -1.27 0.71 -32.03
C THR A 624 -1.07 1.94 -32.89
N GLU A 625 -2.13 2.69 -33.20
CA GLU A 625 -2.06 3.95 -33.95
C GLU A 625 -1.23 5.01 -33.22
N ASP A 626 -1.36 5.12 -31.90
CA ASP A 626 -0.52 5.99 -31.06
C ASP A 626 0.96 5.58 -31.14
N ALA A 627 1.24 4.28 -31.09
CA ALA A 627 2.59 3.75 -31.22
C ALA A 627 3.20 4.04 -32.60
N VAL A 628 2.42 3.89 -33.68
CA VAL A 628 2.84 4.26 -35.05
C VAL A 628 3.23 5.74 -35.10
N ARG A 629 2.35 6.63 -34.64
CA ARG A 629 2.61 8.07 -34.61
C ARG A 629 3.86 8.43 -33.80
N ALA A 630 4.07 7.76 -32.67
CA ALA A 630 5.27 7.96 -31.86
C ALA A 630 6.55 7.50 -32.59
N MET A 631 6.53 6.32 -33.21
CA MET A 631 7.66 5.76 -33.97
C MET A 631 8.03 6.63 -35.19
N GLU A 632 7.05 7.18 -35.89
CA GLU A 632 7.27 8.09 -37.03
C GLU A 632 7.89 9.42 -36.59
N SER A 633 7.58 9.90 -35.39
CA SER A 633 8.10 11.16 -34.84
C SER A 633 9.48 11.09 -34.16
N HIS A 634 10.14 9.91 -34.17
CA HIS A 634 11.41 9.64 -33.46
C HIS A 634 11.43 9.97 -31.96
N ARG A 635 10.26 10.14 -31.32
CA ARG A 635 10.17 10.32 -29.87
C ARG A 635 10.43 8.98 -29.19
N GLN A 636 11.51 8.88 -28.40
CA GLN A 636 11.77 7.71 -27.58
C GLN A 636 10.67 7.55 -26.53
N THR A 637 9.70 6.66 -26.79
CA THR A 637 8.70 6.26 -25.79
C THR A 637 9.22 5.05 -25.01
N ALA A 638 9.53 5.26 -23.73
CA ALA A 638 9.83 4.19 -22.79
C ALA A 638 8.63 3.23 -22.52
N SER A 639 7.43 3.53 -23.05
CA SER A 639 6.18 2.77 -22.78
C SER A 639 5.74 1.76 -23.85
N SER A 640 6.46 1.59 -24.98
CA SER A 640 6.00 0.77 -26.12
C SER A 640 6.35 -0.73 -26.05
N SER A 641 6.92 -1.21 -24.94
CA SER A 641 7.49 -2.56 -24.86
C SER A 641 6.48 -3.71 -25.02
N HIS A 642 5.18 -3.45 -24.86
CA HIS A 642 4.12 -4.48 -24.92
C HIS A 642 3.08 -4.25 -26.03
N THR A 643 3.20 -3.19 -26.84
CA THR A 643 2.20 -2.94 -27.90
C THR A 643 2.23 -4.03 -28.96
N ALA A 644 3.41 -4.44 -29.43
CA ALA A 644 3.53 -5.48 -30.45
C ALA A 644 2.94 -6.83 -29.98
N VAL A 645 3.32 -7.32 -28.80
CA VAL A 645 2.76 -8.58 -28.26
C VAL A 645 1.26 -8.51 -28.02
N SER A 646 0.70 -7.32 -27.75
CA SER A 646 -0.75 -7.16 -27.57
C SER A 646 -1.55 -7.46 -28.84
N TRP A 647 -0.99 -7.26 -30.04
CA TRP A 647 -1.65 -7.61 -31.30
C TRP A 647 -1.90 -9.11 -31.39
N ARG A 648 -0.83 -9.88 -31.18
CA ARG A 648 -0.87 -11.34 -31.14
C ARG A 648 -1.88 -11.81 -30.09
N SER A 649 -1.78 -11.34 -28.85
CA SER A 649 -2.69 -11.75 -27.77
C SER A 649 -4.15 -11.37 -28.01
N THR A 650 -4.41 -10.24 -28.69
CA THR A 650 -5.76 -9.83 -29.06
C THR A 650 -6.34 -10.81 -30.08
N VAL A 651 -5.60 -11.14 -31.14
CA VAL A 651 -6.08 -12.06 -32.19
C VAL A 651 -6.18 -13.51 -31.69
N GLU A 652 -5.26 -13.97 -30.82
CA GLU A 652 -5.37 -15.26 -30.13
C GLU A 652 -6.68 -15.33 -29.33
N MET A 653 -6.99 -14.28 -28.57
CA MET A 653 -8.25 -14.17 -27.82
C MET A 653 -9.46 -14.24 -28.75
N LEU A 654 -9.48 -13.48 -29.85
CA LEU A 654 -10.57 -13.49 -30.83
C LEU A 654 -10.82 -14.89 -31.40
N THR A 655 -9.75 -15.61 -31.72
CA THR A 655 -9.84 -16.97 -32.26
C THR A 655 -10.55 -17.92 -31.30
N LEU A 656 -10.36 -17.76 -29.99
CA LEU A 656 -11.07 -18.56 -29.00
C LEU A 656 -12.58 -18.28 -28.98
N PHE A 657 -12.98 -17.01 -29.12
CA PHE A 657 -14.40 -16.61 -29.17
C PHE A 657 -15.06 -16.99 -30.51
N ILE A 658 -14.35 -16.85 -31.62
CA ILE A 658 -14.83 -17.24 -32.96
C ILE A 658 -15.02 -18.76 -33.03
N ASP A 659 -14.09 -19.51 -32.43
CA ASP A 659 -14.01 -20.97 -32.47
C ASP A 659 -14.10 -21.52 -33.91
N PRO A 660 -13.04 -21.34 -34.72
CA PRO A 660 -13.05 -21.70 -36.14
C PRO A 660 -13.10 -23.22 -36.39
N GLN A 661 -12.89 -24.05 -35.36
CA GLN A 661 -13.11 -25.50 -35.45
C GLN A 661 -14.58 -25.87 -35.29
N MET A 662 -15.40 -24.97 -34.73
CA MET A 662 -16.82 -25.18 -34.40
C MET A 662 -17.02 -26.31 -33.38
N ASP A 663 -16.06 -26.49 -32.47
CA ASP A 663 -16.11 -27.55 -31.45
C ASP A 663 -17.07 -27.18 -30.30
N GLY A 664 -17.29 -25.89 -30.06
CA GLY A 664 -18.11 -25.36 -28.97
C GLY A 664 -19.11 -24.27 -29.40
N THR A 665 -19.06 -23.76 -30.63
CA THR A 665 -20.03 -22.76 -31.15
C THR A 665 -20.69 -23.19 -32.45
N ALA A 666 -21.98 -22.84 -32.60
CA ALA A 666 -22.73 -23.08 -33.83
C ALA A 666 -22.17 -22.26 -35.02
N ARG A 667 -22.30 -22.81 -36.24
CA ARG A 667 -21.84 -22.22 -37.50
C ARG A 667 -22.28 -20.76 -37.68
N SER A 668 -23.57 -20.49 -37.49
CA SER A 668 -24.15 -19.15 -37.64
C SER A 668 -23.52 -18.14 -36.68
N ARG A 669 -23.20 -18.56 -35.46
CA ARG A 669 -22.52 -17.72 -34.47
C ARG A 669 -21.06 -17.46 -34.87
N THR A 670 -20.33 -18.46 -35.37
CA THR A 670 -18.97 -18.28 -35.89
C THR A 670 -18.94 -17.31 -37.07
N ALA A 671 -19.85 -17.48 -38.03
CA ALA A 671 -19.99 -16.58 -39.18
C ALA A 671 -20.35 -15.14 -38.77
N GLN A 672 -21.28 -14.99 -37.83
CA GLN A 672 -21.63 -13.68 -37.26
C GLN A 672 -20.42 -13.02 -36.58
N ARG A 673 -19.72 -13.74 -35.69
CA ARG A 673 -18.58 -13.20 -34.95
C ARG A 673 -17.44 -12.76 -35.86
N LEU A 674 -17.11 -13.58 -36.87
CA LEU A 674 -16.12 -13.21 -37.89
C LEU A 674 -16.54 -11.94 -38.65
N ARG A 675 -17.81 -11.84 -39.05
CA ARG A 675 -18.36 -10.65 -39.72
C ARG A 675 -18.23 -9.39 -38.85
N GLU A 676 -18.47 -9.49 -37.55
CA GLU A 676 -18.39 -8.37 -36.60
C GLU A 676 -16.95 -7.88 -36.38
N VAL A 677 -15.97 -8.78 -36.29
CA VAL A 677 -14.59 -8.41 -35.96
C VAL A 677 -13.68 -8.17 -37.15
N LEU A 678 -13.97 -8.73 -38.33
CA LEU A 678 -13.10 -8.60 -39.50
C LEU A 678 -12.70 -7.14 -39.80
N PRO A 679 -13.62 -6.16 -39.86
CA PRO A 679 -13.23 -4.77 -40.15
C PRO A 679 -12.29 -4.17 -39.09
N HIS A 680 -12.49 -4.53 -37.81
CA HIS A 680 -11.68 -4.05 -36.70
C HIS A 680 -10.28 -4.68 -36.71
N VAL A 681 -10.21 -5.98 -37.00
CA VAL A 681 -8.93 -6.70 -37.12
C VAL A 681 -8.15 -6.23 -38.33
N GLU A 682 -8.80 -5.95 -39.47
CA GLU A 682 -8.14 -5.32 -40.61
C GLU A 682 -7.49 -3.99 -40.22
N THR A 683 -8.21 -3.11 -39.51
CA THR A 683 -7.66 -1.81 -39.03
C THR A 683 -6.48 -2.02 -38.09
N LEU A 684 -6.60 -2.93 -37.12
CA LEU A 684 -5.50 -3.27 -36.21
C LEU A 684 -4.26 -3.75 -36.97
N LEU A 685 -4.45 -4.65 -37.93
CA LEU A 685 -3.36 -5.23 -38.73
C LEU A 685 -2.75 -4.23 -39.70
N ARG A 686 -3.51 -3.27 -40.26
CA ARG A 686 -2.95 -2.14 -41.04
C ARG A 686 -2.02 -1.29 -40.17
N ALA A 687 -2.47 -0.92 -38.96
CA ALA A 687 -1.66 -0.15 -38.03
C ALA A 687 -0.42 -0.92 -37.56
N ALA A 688 -0.56 -2.22 -37.27
CA ALA A 688 0.55 -3.09 -36.93
C ALA A 688 1.56 -3.27 -38.08
N ALA A 689 1.08 -3.32 -39.33
CA ALA A 689 1.93 -3.35 -40.52
C ALA A 689 2.75 -2.06 -40.66
N ALA A 690 2.13 -0.89 -40.44
CA ALA A 690 2.84 0.40 -40.42
C ALA A 690 3.92 0.45 -39.33
N ALA A 691 3.60 0.02 -38.11
CA ALA A 691 4.55 -0.07 -37.01
C ALA A 691 5.70 -1.04 -37.32
N THR A 692 5.39 -2.18 -37.94
CA THR A 692 6.39 -3.18 -38.34
C THR A 692 7.30 -2.62 -39.43
N ARG A 693 6.77 -1.89 -40.42
CA ARG A 693 7.57 -1.19 -41.42
C ARG A 693 8.56 -0.23 -40.76
N ALA A 694 8.07 0.64 -39.87
CA ALA A 694 8.92 1.60 -39.16
C ALA A 694 10.00 0.91 -38.31
N HIS A 695 9.68 -0.24 -37.71
CA HIS A 695 10.64 -1.06 -36.97
C HIS A 695 11.73 -1.65 -37.89
N LEU A 696 11.35 -2.23 -39.03
CA LEU A 696 12.28 -2.77 -40.02
C LEU A 696 13.23 -1.68 -40.53
N ASP A 697 12.69 -0.51 -40.87
CA ASP A 697 13.49 0.66 -41.28
C ASP A 697 14.46 1.12 -40.19
N GLN A 698 14.07 1.03 -38.91
CA GLN A 698 14.94 1.37 -37.79
C GLN A 698 16.09 0.37 -37.65
N CYS A 699 15.82 -0.93 -37.85
CA CYS A 699 16.84 -1.98 -37.79
C CYS A 699 17.88 -1.84 -38.90
N THR A 700 17.50 -1.38 -40.10
CA THR A 700 18.39 -1.26 -41.27
C THR A 700 18.92 0.15 -41.53
N ARG A 701 18.38 1.18 -40.85
CA ARG A 701 18.84 2.57 -41.00
C ARG A 701 20.33 2.72 -40.74
N ARG A 702 21.06 3.23 -41.73
CA ARG A 702 22.52 3.49 -41.65
C ARG A 702 23.32 2.24 -41.29
N VAL A 703 22.83 1.06 -41.66
CA VAL A 703 23.55 -0.21 -41.51
C VAL A 703 24.15 -0.61 -42.85
N HIS A 704 25.43 -0.98 -42.85
CA HIS A 704 26.15 -1.40 -44.07
C HIS A 704 26.41 -2.92 -44.13
N HIS A 705 26.12 -3.65 -43.04
CA HIS A 705 26.34 -5.10 -42.94
C HIS A 705 25.13 -5.82 -42.33
N SER A 706 24.79 -6.99 -42.87
CA SER A 706 23.66 -7.82 -42.42
C SER A 706 23.73 -8.17 -40.93
N ASP A 707 24.94 -8.40 -40.40
CA ASP A 707 25.15 -8.77 -39.00
C ASP A 707 24.77 -7.64 -38.02
N GLU A 708 25.01 -6.38 -38.38
CA GLU A 708 24.64 -5.24 -37.53
C GLU A 708 23.11 -5.07 -37.49
N ALA A 709 22.42 -5.28 -38.62
CA ALA A 709 20.95 -5.24 -38.66
C ALA A 709 20.35 -6.38 -37.81
N ARG A 710 20.92 -7.58 -37.90
CA ARG A 710 20.56 -8.72 -37.03
C ARG A 710 20.83 -8.41 -35.56
N GLN A 711 21.96 -7.80 -35.22
CA GLN A 711 22.30 -7.43 -33.85
C GLN A 711 21.32 -6.40 -33.27
N ARG A 712 20.93 -5.38 -34.04
CA ARG A 712 19.90 -4.40 -33.62
C ARG A 712 18.54 -5.06 -33.40
N SER A 713 18.14 -5.99 -34.27
CA SER A 713 16.94 -6.81 -34.07
C SER A 713 17.02 -7.64 -32.78
N ARG A 714 18.17 -8.29 -32.50
CA ARG A 714 18.41 -9.07 -31.26
C ARG A 714 18.35 -8.23 -29.98
N GLN A 715 18.73 -6.96 -30.04
CA GLN A 715 18.67 -6.04 -28.90
C GLN A 715 17.24 -5.60 -28.55
N THR A 716 16.29 -5.80 -29.47
CA THR A 716 14.88 -5.49 -29.20
C THR A 716 14.29 -6.55 -28.26
N PRO A 717 13.71 -6.15 -27.10
CA PRO A 717 13.03 -7.09 -26.22
C PRO A 717 11.95 -7.87 -26.97
N PHE A 718 11.78 -9.15 -26.65
CA PHE A 718 10.84 -10.03 -27.37
C PHE A 718 9.41 -9.45 -27.44
N ASN A 719 8.91 -8.87 -26.35
CA ASN A 719 7.55 -8.28 -26.29
C ASN A 719 7.36 -7.08 -27.25
N ALA A 720 8.47 -6.48 -27.71
CA ALA A 720 8.50 -5.33 -28.61
C ALA A 720 8.91 -5.70 -30.05
N LYS A 721 9.19 -6.98 -30.35
CA LYS A 721 9.54 -7.43 -31.71
C LYS A 721 8.32 -7.37 -32.64
N CYS A 722 8.17 -6.26 -33.36
CA CYS A 722 7.03 -6.03 -34.26
C CYS A 722 6.94 -7.09 -35.36
N ASN A 723 8.06 -7.49 -35.96
CA ASN A 723 8.11 -8.51 -37.01
C ASN A 723 7.53 -9.86 -36.56
N VAL A 724 7.86 -10.34 -35.36
CA VAL A 724 7.37 -11.61 -34.82
C VAL A 724 5.87 -11.55 -34.51
N HIS A 725 5.43 -10.52 -33.79
CA HIS A 725 4.06 -10.44 -33.31
C HIS A 725 3.06 -10.05 -34.40
N PHE A 726 3.46 -9.22 -35.38
CA PHE A 726 2.64 -8.92 -36.56
C PHE A 726 2.41 -10.17 -37.41
N LEU A 727 3.48 -10.92 -37.70
CA LEU A 727 3.39 -12.15 -38.47
C LEU A 727 2.55 -13.20 -37.76
N SER A 728 2.74 -13.37 -36.45
CA SER A 728 1.89 -14.23 -35.61
C SER A 728 0.42 -13.82 -35.70
N ALA A 729 0.11 -12.54 -35.49
CA ALA A 729 -1.27 -12.04 -35.52
C ALA A 729 -1.95 -12.29 -36.88
N LEU A 730 -1.25 -12.02 -38.00
CA LEU A 730 -1.74 -12.32 -39.34
C LEU A 730 -2.05 -13.80 -39.53
N LEU A 731 -1.11 -14.68 -39.16
CA LEU A 731 -1.25 -16.13 -39.33
C LEU A 731 -2.38 -16.71 -38.47
N ILE A 732 -2.55 -16.23 -37.23
CA ILE A 732 -3.66 -16.64 -36.36
C ILE A 732 -4.99 -16.23 -36.99
N PHE A 733 -5.08 -15.01 -37.51
CA PHE A 733 -6.32 -14.51 -38.11
C PHE A 733 -6.65 -15.19 -39.44
N GLU A 734 -5.64 -15.43 -40.29
CA GLU A 734 -5.78 -16.20 -41.52
C GLU A 734 -6.34 -17.58 -41.22
N TYR A 735 -5.79 -18.26 -40.22
CA TYR A 735 -6.31 -19.53 -39.74
C TYR A 735 -7.78 -19.43 -39.33
N ALA A 736 -8.17 -18.39 -38.57
CA ALA A 736 -9.57 -18.23 -38.15
C ALA A 736 -10.53 -18.10 -39.35
N VAL A 737 -10.16 -17.33 -40.37
CA VAL A 737 -10.97 -17.10 -41.57
C VAL A 737 -11.01 -18.33 -42.47
N PHE A 738 -9.85 -18.88 -42.83
CA PHE A 738 -9.74 -20.00 -43.77
C PHE A 738 -10.27 -21.31 -43.17
N ARG A 739 -9.97 -21.58 -41.89
CA ARG A 739 -10.43 -22.80 -41.24
C ARG A 739 -11.95 -22.81 -41.06
N ALA A 740 -12.54 -21.69 -40.66
CA ALA A 740 -13.99 -21.56 -40.54
C ALA A 740 -14.68 -21.81 -41.89
N ASN A 741 -14.17 -21.18 -42.97
CA ASN A 741 -14.70 -21.39 -44.33
C ASN A 741 -14.58 -22.87 -44.79
N THR A 742 -13.43 -23.49 -44.54
CA THR A 742 -13.14 -24.87 -44.94
C THR A 742 -14.00 -25.90 -44.20
N ARG A 743 -14.27 -25.68 -42.90
CA ARG A 743 -15.15 -26.55 -42.11
C ARG A 743 -16.59 -26.53 -42.62
N VAL A 744 -17.08 -25.39 -43.08
CA VAL A 744 -18.43 -25.25 -43.65
C VAL A 744 -18.54 -25.82 -45.06
N GLY A 745 -17.45 -25.80 -45.84
CA GLY A 745 -17.42 -26.41 -47.17
C GLY A 745 -17.46 -27.95 -47.18
N ARG A 746 -17.36 -28.62 -46.02
CA ARG A 746 -17.52 -30.08 -45.94
C ARG A 746 -19.01 -30.43 -45.86
N PRO A 747 -19.56 -31.24 -46.79
CA PRO A 747 -20.93 -31.71 -46.68
C PRO A 747 -21.09 -32.48 -45.36
N SER A 748 -22.14 -32.16 -44.60
CA SER A 748 -22.42 -32.83 -43.33
C SER A 748 -22.58 -34.33 -43.60
N SER A 749 -21.68 -35.16 -43.07
CA SER A 749 -21.66 -36.60 -43.37
C SER A 749 -22.87 -37.36 -42.83
N ALA A 750 -23.80 -36.67 -42.15
CA ALA A 750 -25.08 -37.22 -41.70
C ALA A 750 -26.13 -37.33 -42.83
N ALA A 751 -25.93 -36.68 -43.98
CA ALA A 751 -26.89 -36.67 -45.09
C ALA A 751 -26.55 -37.64 -46.23
N ALA A 752 -25.61 -38.57 -46.04
CA ALA A 752 -25.24 -39.56 -47.07
C ALA A 752 -26.33 -40.65 -47.32
N GLY A 753 -27.53 -40.51 -46.75
CA GLY A 753 -28.63 -41.48 -46.90
C GLY A 753 -30.01 -40.90 -47.23
N GLN A 754 -30.19 -39.57 -47.33
CA GLN A 754 -31.48 -38.98 -47.67
C GLN A 754 -31.34 -37.95 -48.80
N LEU A 755 -31.68 -38.41 -50.00
CA LEU A 755 -31.52 -37.69 -51.26
C LEU A 755 -32.51 -36.54 -51.48
N ASN A 756 -33.25 -36.09 -50.46
CA ASN A 756 -34.26 -35.02 -50.58
C ASN A 756 -34.43 -34.26 -49.25
N ALA A 757 -33.35 -33.65 -48.74
CA ALA A 757 -33.49 -32.58 -47.75
C ALA A 757 -33.17 -31.27 -48.45
N THR A 758 -34.17 -30.39 -48.56
CA THR A 758 -34.00 -28.98 -48.92
C THR A 758 -32.83 -28.42 -48.13
N VAL A 759 -31.77 -27.96 -48.82
CA VAL A 759 -30.64 -27.27 -48.19
C VAL A 759 -31.23 -26.13 -47.37
N ASP A 760 -30.98 -26.15 -46.07
CA ASP A 760 -31.50 -25.14 -45.14
C ASP A 760 -30.97 -23.77 -45.59
N ALA A 761 -31.86 -22.82 -45.88
CA ALA A 761 -31.49 -21.54 -46.50
C ALA A 761 -30.49 -20.75 -45.64
N ASP A 762 -30.52 -20.97 -44.32
CA ASP A 762 -29.58 -20.39 -43.36
C ASP A 762 -28.16 -20.99 -43.47
N GLU A 763 -28.03 -22.28 -43.82
CA GLU A 763 -26.72 -22.90 -44.02
C GLU A 763 -26.00 -22.40 -45.26
N GLU A 764 -26.73 -22.19 -46.37
CA GLU A 764 -26.13 -21.64 -47.61
C GLU A 764 -25.75 -20.17 -47.40
N ARG A 765 -26.56 -19.39 -46.69
CA ARG A 765 -26.25 -17.99 -46.34
C ARG A 765 -25.00 -17.86 -45.47
N ASP A 766 -24.82 -18.76 -44.50
CA ASP A 766 -23.61 -18.80 -43.68
C ASP A 766 -22.38 -19.18 -44.50
N ARG A 767 -22.52 -20.10 -45.46
CA ARG A 767 -21.44 -20.50 -46.38
C ARG A 767 -21.04 -19.36 -47.31
N GLU A 768 -22.01 -18.67 -47.92
CA GLU A 768 -21.77 -17.47 -48.73
C GLU A 768 -21.09 -16.38 -47.92
N THR A 769 -21.55 -16.13 -46.69
CA THR A 769 -20.92 -15.16 -45.79
C THR A 769 -19.46 -15.49 -45.53
N LEU A 770 -19.13 -16.73 -45.16
CA LEU A 770 -17.75 -17.10 -44.86
C LEU A 770 -16.84 -17.04 -46.09
N SER A 771 -17.38 -17.37 -47.27
CA SER A 771 -16.68 -17.22 -48.55
C SER A 771 -16.40 -15.75 -48.88
N ASP A 772 -17.36 -14.86 -48.65
CA ASP A 772 -17.20 -13.41 -48.78
C ASP A 772 -16.12 -12.88 -47.83
N LEU A 773 -16.17 -13.26 -46.55
CA LEU A 773 -15.17 -12.87 -45.54
C LEU A 773 -13.76 -13.37 -45.89
N LYS A 774 -13.63 -14.59 -46.43
CA LYS A 774 -12.36 -15.11 -46.96
C LYS A 774 -11.85 -14.26 -48.12
N SER A 775 -12.73 -13.89 -49.04
CA SER A 775 -12.38 -13.08 -50.22
C SER A 775 -11.94 -11.67 -49.80
N ARG A 776 -12.65 -11.07 -48.85
CA ARG A 776 -12.32 -9.77 -48.25
C ARG A 776 -10.99 -9.77 -47.51
N TYR A 777 -10.66 -10.82 -46.77
CA TYR A 777 -9.33 -10.97 -46.17
C TYR A 777 -8.21 -11.01 -47.23
N CYS A 778 -8.42 -11.75 -48.33
CA CYS A 778 -7.46 -11.79 -49.45
C CYS A 778 -7.30 -10.42 -50.14
N GLU A 779 -8.40 -9.66 -50.27
CA GLU A 779 -8.37 -8.28 -50.78
C GLU A 779 -7.61 -7.35 -49.83
N PHE A 780 -7.85 -7.46 -48.53
CA PHE A 780 -7.12 -6.71 -47.50
C PHE A 780 -5.60 -6.88 -47.62
N LEU A 781 -5.11 -8.11 -47.82
CA LEU A 781 -3.68 -8.39 -47.97
C LEU A 781 -3.04 -7.70 -49.19
N ARG A 782 -3.83 -7.33 -50.19
CA ARG A 782 -3.40 -6.66 -51.44
C ARG A 782 -3.70 -5.16 -51.45
N THR A 783 -4.37 -4.66 -50.41
CA THR A 783 -4.72 -3.25 -50.30
C THR A 783 -3.60 -2.48 -49.60
N PRO A 784 -3.23 -1.27 -50.05
CA PRO A 784 -2.22 -0.45 -49.37
C PRO A 784 -2.58 -0.19 -47.90
N ILE A 785 -1.57 -0.10 -47.03
CA ILE A 785 -1.75 0.17 -45.58
C ILE A 785 -2.45 1.51 -45.35
N SER A 786 -2.11 2.54 -46.13
CA SER A 786 -2.80 3.84 -46.16
C SER A 786 -2.54 4.54 -47.49
N GLU A 787 -3.25 5.64 -47.77
CA GLU A 787 -2.98 6.46 -48.97
C GLU A 787 -1.54 6.97 -49.05
N LEU A 788 -0.89 7.17 -47.90
CA LEU A 788 0.49 7.65 -47.79
C LEU A 788 1.53 6.50 -47.77
N VAL A 789 1.09 5.26 -47.62
CA VAL A 789 1.94 4.07 -47.52
C VAL A 789 1.50 3.07 -48.58
N PRO A 790 2.19 3.02 -49.75
CA PRO A 790 1.80 2.15 -50.86
C PRO A 790 2.02 0.67 -50.56
N ASP A 791 2.82 0.35 -49.54
CA ASP A 791 3.08 -1.02 -49.11
C ASP A 791 1.78 -1.70 -48.66
N THR A 792 1.55 -2.93 -49.11
CA THR A 792 0.46 -3.78 -48.64
C THR A 792 0.89 -4.58 -47.39
N PRO A 793 -0.05 -5.12 -46.58
CA PRO A 793 0.29 -6.03 -45.50
C PRO A 793 1.17 -7.21 -45.97
N MET A 794 0.91 -7.75 -47.16
CA MET A 794 1.73 -8.82 -47.73
C MET A 794 3.15 -8.36 -48.11
N ASP A 795 3.32 -7.11 -48.56
CA ASP A 795 4.65 -6.55 -48.82
C ASP A 795 5.47 -6.41 -47.54
N ILE A 796 4.82 -6.08 -46.42
CA ILE A 796 5.49 -6.08 -45.11
C ILE A 796 5.91 -7.49 -44.71
N VAL A 797 5.06 -8.50 -44.91
CA VAL A 797 5.44 -9.91 -44.69
C VAL A 797 6.67 -10.27 -45.52
N ARG A 798 6.71 -9.92 -46.81
CA ARG A 798 7.89 -10.16 -47.66
C ARG A 798 9.14 -9.48 -47.12
N ARG A 799 9.05 -8.20 -46.71
CA ARG A 799 10.18 -7.44 -46.14
C ARG A 799 10.71 -7.98 -44.81
N ILE A 800 9.91 -8.73 -44.05
CA ILE A 800 10.42 -9.40 -42.84
C ILE A 800 11.47 -10.47 -43.20
N PHE A 801 11.27 -11.17 -44.31
CA PHE A 801 12.17 -12.19 -44.84
C PHE A 801 13.23 -11.60 -45.78
N GLU A 802 12.93 -10.53 -46.50
CA GLU A 802 13.79 -9.89 -47.48
C GLU A 802 13.93 -8.39 -47.17
N CYS A 803 14.49 -8.06 -45.99
CA CYS A 803 14.58 -6.66 -45.57
C CYS A 803 15.71 -5.97 -46.36
N PRO A 804 15.42 -4.91 -47.15
CA PRO A 804 16.45 -4.26 -47.96
C PRO A 804 17.52 -3.62 -47.07
N LEU A 805 18.79 -3.91 -47.36
CA LEU A 805 19.91 -3.17 -46.81
C LEU A 805 20.17 -1.95 -47.70
N PRO A 806 20.49 -0.78 -47.13
CA PRO A 806 20.90 0.38 -47.91
C PRO A 806 22.29 0.14 -48.49
N ASP A 807 22.35 -0.59 -49.60
CA ASP A 807 23.60 -0.95 -50.25
C ASP A 807 24.11 0.15 -51.18
N SER A 808 25.44 0.31 -51.08
CA SER A 808 26.30 1.19 -51.86
C SER A 808 25.94 1.27 -53.34
N VAL A 809 25.93 2.49 -53.86
CA VAL A 809 25.54 2.96 -55.21
C VAL A 809 26.46 2.43 -56.33
N THR A 810 26.96 1.20 -56.25
CA THR A 810 27.99 0.67 -57.17
C THR A 810 27.56 -0.61 -57.87
N ARG A 811 26.41 -0.63 -58.55
CA ARG A 811 26.19 -1.16 -59.92
C ARG A 811 24.70 -1.26 -60.27
N PRO A 812 24.26 -0.92 -61.51
CA PRO A 812 22.83 -0.87 -61.87
C PRO A 812 22.17 -2.25 -62.13
N THR A 813 22.89 -3.36 -61.96
CA THR A 813 22.46 -4.70 -62.43
C THR A 813 22.48 -5.79 -61.36
N ALA A 814 22.85 -5.48 -60.11
CA ALA A 814 22.81 -6.44 -59.00
C ALA A 814 21.48 -6.29 -58.22
N ALA A 815 20.87 -7.41 -57.84
CA ALA A 815 19.70 -7.41 -56.96
C ALA A 815 20.06 -6.69 -55.63
N PRO A 816 19.14 -5.89 -55.05
CA PRO A 816 19.42 -5.20 -53.79
C PRO A 816 19.75 -6.24 -52.71
N SER A 817 20.83 -6.01 -51.97
CA SER A 817 21.19 -6.85 -50.84
C SER A 817 20.08 -6.80 -49.79
N THR A 818 19.68 -7.97 -49.31
CA THR A 818 18.61 -8.12 -48.32
C THR A 818 19.11 -8.91 -47.12
N VAL A 819 18.45 -8.71 -45.98
CA VAL A 819 18.71 -9.44 -44.74
C VAL A 819 17.43 -10.02 -44.17
N VAL A 820 17.49 -11.27 -43.75
CA VAL A 820 16.43 -11.91 -42.96
C VAL A 820 16.59 -11.47 -41.51
N LEU A 821 15.58 -10.80 -40.94
CA LEU A 821 15.59 -10.32 -39.55
C LEU A 821 14.87 -11.26 -38.56
N LEU A 822 14.25 -12.32 -39.07
CA LEU A 822 13.75 -13.44 -38.27
C LEU A 822 14.85 -14.47 -38.04
N GLU A 823 14.94 -14.95 -36.81
CA GLU A 823 15.86 -16.02 -36.45
C GLU A 823 15.14 -17.35 -36.30
N LYS A 824 15.90 -18.46 -36.29
CA LYS A 824 15.38 -19.80 -36.03
C LYS A 824 14.51 -19.87 -34.78
N ARG A 825 14.92 -19.22 -33.68
CA ARG A 825 14.13 -19.16 -32.44
C ARG A 825 12.78 -18.45 -32.62
N ASP A 826 12.75 -17.42 -33.45
CA ASP A 826 11.54 -16.64 -33.70
C ASP A 826 10.59 -17.46 -34.59
N ALA A 827 11.12 -18.17 -35.59
CA ALA A 827 10.34 -19.11 -36.42
C ALA A 827 9.77 -20.27 -35.58
N VAL A 828 10.55 -20.84 -34.66
CA VAL A 828 10.08 -21.89 -33.73
C VAL A 828 9.00 -21.36 -32.80
N GLU A 829 9.14 -20.16 -32.25
CA GLU A 829 8.13 -19.52 -31.40
C GLU A 829 6.81 -19.31 -32.15
N ILE A 830 6.86 -18.81 -33.39
CA ILE A 830 5.65 -18.64 -34.22
C ILE A 830 5.00 -20.00 -34.52
N THR A 831 5.79 -21.01 -34.88
CA THR A 831 5.27 -22.33 -35.28
C THR A 831 4.77 -23.19 -34.12
N THR A 832 5.32 -23.03 -32.91
CA THR A 832 4.90 -23.78 -31.71
C THR A 832 3.62 -23.24 -31.09
N THR A 833 3.32 -21.96 -31.31
CA THR A 833 2.19 -21.27 -30.66
C THR A 833 0.94 -21.20 -31.52
N LEU A 834 1.08 -21.53 -32.81
CA LEU A 834 0.01 -21.57 -33.79
C LEU A 834 -0.38 -23.03 -34.12
N PRO A 835 -1.66 -23.32 -34.43
CA PRO A 835 -2.07 -24.61 -34.99
C PRO A 835 -1.65 -24.75 -36.48
N PHE A 836 -0.40 -24.40 -36.81
CA PHE A 836 0.18 -24.42 -38.16
C PHE A 836 -0.02 -25.77 -38.86
N ALA A 837 0.16 -26.86 -38.11
CA ALA A 837 0.07 -28.22 -38.65
C ALA A 837 -1.33 -28.57 -39.20
N LEU A 838 -2.40 -27.88 -38.77
CA LEU A 838 -3.78 -28.17 -39.23
C LEU A 838 -4.20 -27.35 -40.45
N SER A 839 -3.57 -26.19 -40.71
CA SER A 839 -3.92 -25.31 -41.85
C SER A 839 -3.27 -25.76 -43.16
N LEU A 840 -2.00 -26.19 -43.09
CA LEU A 840 -1.21 -26.67 -44.24
C LEU A 840 -1.80 -27.90 -44.95
N VAL A 841 -2.62 -28.69 -44.26
CA VAL A 841 -3.17 -29.95 -44.79
C VAL A 841 -4.48 -29.74 -45.57
N ILE A 842 -5.16 -28.58 -45.46
CA ILE A 842 -6.51 -28.42 -46.03
C ILE A 842 -6.67 -27.21 -46.96
N ASP A 843 -6.27 -26.00 -46.53
CA ASP A 843 -6.40 -24.75 -47.32
C ASP A 843 -5.52 -23.67 -46.65
N PRO A 844 -4.20 -23.62 -46.95
CA PRO A 844 -3.26 -22.90 -46.10
C PRO A 844 -3.46 -21.39 -46.06
N GLY A 845 -4.02 -20.75 -47.09
CA GLY A 845 -4.03 -19.29 -47.17
C GLY A 845 -2.67 -18.68 -47.54
N PRO A 846 -2.66 -17.46 -48.12
CA PRO A 846 -1.49 -16.90 -48.79
C PRO A 846 -0.34 -16.51 -47.84
N VAL A 847 -0.62 -16.04 -46.62
CA VAL A 847 0.44 -15.66 -45.66
C VAL A 847 1.13 -16.89 -45.11
N ASN A 848 0.36 -17.92 -44.75
CA ASN A 848 0.82 -19.20 -44.24
C ASN A 848 1.63 -19.99 -45.29
N GLU A 849 1.18 -20.02 -46.55
CA GLU A 849 1.92 -20.63 -47.66
C GLU A 849 3.31 -19.99 -47.80
N PHE A 850 3.36 -18.66 -47.92
CA PHE A 850 4.62 -17.92 -48.02
C PHE A 850 5.50 -18.09 -46.78
N PHE A 851 4.91 -18.02 -45.58
CA PHE A 851 5.64 -18.19 -44.32
C PHE A 851 6.27 -19.57 -44.22
N THR A 852 5.54 -20.63 -44.59
CA THR A 852 6.02 -22.00 -44.49
C THR A 852 7.17 -22.24 -45.47
N GLU A 853 7.05 -21.75 -46.70
CA GLU A 853 8.13 -21.80 -47.69
C GLU A 853 9.40 -21.13 -47.15
N ARG A 854 9.28 -19.87 -46.69
CA ARG A 854 10.44 -19.09 -46.22
C ARG A 854 11.00 -19.55 -44.87
N CYS A 855 10.16 -20.02 -43.95
CA CYS A 855 10.64 -20.56 -42.68
C CYS A 855 11.42 -21.85 -42.86
N MET A 856 11.05 -22.72 -43.81
CA MET A 856 11.85 -23.91 -44.13
C MET A 856 13.27 -23.51 -44.55
N SER A 857 13.42 -22.43 -45.34
CA SER A 857 14.75 -21.90 -45.70
C SER A 857 15.55 -21.43 -44.48
N ILE A 858 14.92 -20.77 -43.49
CA ILE A 858 15.59 -20.37 -42.22
C ILE A 858 16.00 -21.61 -41.40
N MET A 859 15.14 -22.62 -41.33
CA MET A 859 15.38 -23.83 -40.54
C MET A 859 16.48 -24.71 -41.13
N VAL A 860 16.63 -24.72 -42.46
CA VAL A 860 17.62 -25.51 -43.21
C VAL A 860 18.95 -24.76 -43.42
N GLY A 861 18.92 -23.43 -43.57
CA GLY A 861 20.13 -22.63 -43.84
C GLY A 861 21.24 -22.72 -42.79
N ASP A 862 20.89 -22.89 -41.50
CA ASP A 862 21.87 -23.09 -40.42
C ASP A 862 22.57 -24.48 -40.48
N ALA A 863 22.07 -25.43 -41.27
CA ALA A 863 22.70 -26.75 -41.41
C ALA A 863 23.94 -26.73 -42.33
N GLU A 864 24.10 -25.70 -43.16
CA GLU A 864 25.25 -25.54 -44.06
C GLU A 864 26.40 -24.71 -43.43
N GLU A 865 26.16 -23.92 -42.38
CA GLU A 865 27.21 -23.20 -41.63
C GLU A 865 27.98 -24.08 -40.62
N LEU A 866 27.63 -25.37 -40.50
CA LEU A 866 28.33 -26.38 -39.68
C LEU A 866 29.23 -27.33 -40.49
N LYS A 867 29.60 -26.97 -41.73
CA LYS A 867 30.60 -27.69 -42.53
C LYS A 867 31.85 -26.87 -42.80
#